data_AF-A0A0G4LRK6-F1
#
_entry.id   AF-A0A0G4LRK6-F1
#
_cell.length_a   1.000
_cell.length_b   1.000
_cell.length_c   1.000
_cell.angle_alpha   90.00
_cell.angle_beta   90.00
_cell.angle_gamma   90.00
#
_symmetry.space_group_name_H-M   'P 1'
#
loop_
_entity.id
_entity.type
_entity.pdbx_description
1 polymer ?
#
loop_
_entity_poly.entity_id
_entity_poly.type
_entity_poly.pdbx_seq_one_letter_code
_entity_poly.pdbx_strand_id
1 'polypeptide(L)'
;MGLLALGTALDWPDAKKNAQQVREWGIKQLLEIWNKAKGKERDAMLWGDEVEYLVVTYTQDDPKVRLSLRQAEILTALAASPELAEGGGGVPDLQDDHGADAAATNADEPAAKRRRVASNGPGASNGASAAGSAKPTLPVFHPEFGRFMLEATPGKPWGIDFRELLGVEPDMKLRRRIAKDHMRPDEYPITLTTFPRIGCPGDFTAPHYPPSGPRLRSQFVPDEIANPHIRFPTLAANIRWRRGRKVQINVPVFHDRNTPLPWKDPTVNRDLHLWPEDEDVRTGGAAPDDFIHMDAMAFGMGSCCLQITFQAKNITEGRKMYDQLSPLGPIMLALTAATPIYKGFLAATDVRWNQISRAVDDRTPEELGEKPLQNDRWRIPKSRYASNSTYISTDLRLRPEYMDPNLVVDEDIKAQLLEGGMDDLLATHFAHLFIRDPIVIFQEDLEELDLNKTDHFENLQSTNWQHMRFKPPPADNSIGWRVEFRPMEIQVTDFENAAFSVFMVLVTRAILSFDLNFYIPITRVDENMERAHAVDAVLKERFYFRRNPFPARRARGLNGEGETSSRPGSRPGSRAPSRAPSRPATPVGAVEDEYTEMTVDEIINGCHDDGFPGLIPIVESYLDSVNVDVQTRCELDTYLRLISQRASGKLATAARWIRDLVDAHPSYKHDSVIGEDIQKDLIGAVIAVGERELSGQGFAGLDVPDLNRLLGNFRGGCGGGDRINQSLVDIIRQDTTCVPSYQNPAQKLLSTPRPGSLLSTRFSSTTNTAKMASSILKKPVKLACVQIAAGSDKQANLDLAVSRVRAAAADGAKIIVLPECFNSLYGCDFFPRYAETLLPSPPPKEQSPSFHALAAMAAETKTYLIGGSIPELVEEQGPDGVVKRYYNTRSRAPSRAPSRPATPVGAVEDEYTEMTVDEIINGCHDGFPGLIPIVESYLDSVNVDVQTRCELDTYLRLISQRASGKLATAARWIRDLVDAHPSYKHDSVIGEDIQKDLIGAVIAVGERELSGQGFAGLDVPDLNRLLGSFRGGCGGGDGINQ
;
A
#
# COMPACT_ATOMS: atom_id res chain seq x y z
N MET A 1 -3.59 21.94 -2.06
CA MET A 1 -4.07 23.16 -1.35
C MET A 1 -5.14 23.93 -2.14
N GLY A 2 -6.14 24.52 -1.48
CA GLY A 2 -7.13 25.42 -2.12
C GLY A 2 -6.57 26.83 -2.35
N LEU A 3 -7.24 27.66 -3.15
CA LEU A 3 -6.79 28.98 -3.66
C LEU A 3 -5.69 29.68 -2.82
N LEU A 4 -4.49 29.77 -3.37
CA LEU A 4 -3.40 30.65 -2.94
C LEU A 4 -3.25 31.85 -3.88
N ALA A 5 -4.34 32.21 -4.59
CA ALA A 5 -4.35 33.41 -5.40
C ALA A 5 -4.24 34.65 -4.48
N LEU A 6 -3.46 35.64 -4.91
CA LEU A 6 -3.39 36.94 -4.26
C LEU A 6 -4.74 37.67 -4.43
N GLY A 7 -5.24 38.23 -3.32
CA GLY A 7 -6.50 38.97 -3.29
C GLY A 7 -6.72 39.68 -1.96
N THR A 8 -7.75 40.51 -1.89
CA THR A 8 -8.14 41.27 -0.69
C THR A 8 -9.03 40.41 0.20
N ALA A 9 -8.43 39.74 1.19
CA ALA A 9 -9.16 38.88 2.11
C ALA A 9 -9.99 39.71 3.10
N LEU A 10 -11.28 39.39 3.21
CA LEU A 10 -12.22 40.08 4.11
C LEU A 10 -12.02 39.65 5.57
N ASP A 11 -12.12 40.62 6.48
CA ASP A 11 -12.23 40.33 7.90
C ASP A 11 -13.61 39.73 8.24
N TRP A 12 -13.76 39.14 9.42
CA TRP A 12 -14.98 38.40 9.75
C TRP A 12 -16.29 39.22 9.66
N PRO A 13 -16.38 40.47 10.15
CA PRO A 13 -17.60 41.26 10.00
C PRO A 13 -18.07 41.41 8.56
N ASP A 14 -17.15 41.59 7.60
CA ASP A 14 -17.49 41.72 6.20
C ASP A 14 -17.64 40.36 5.50
N ALA A 15 -16.82 39.36 5.85
CA ALA A 15 -16.98 37.99 5.37
C ALA A 15 -18.36 37.42 5.76
N LYS A 16 -18.81 37.65 7.00
CA LYS A 16 -20.12 37.18 7.50
C LYS A 16 -21.29 37.77 6.70
N LYS A 17 -21.20 39.04 6.27
CA LYS A 17 -22.26 39.67 5.43
C LYS A 17 -22.39 39.00 4.07
N ASN A 18 -21.27 38.51 3.52
CA ASN A 18 -21.20 37.89 2.19
C ASN A 18 -21.28 36.35 2.24
N ALA A 19 -21.33 35.75 3.43
CA ALA A 19 -21.31 34.30 3.61
C ALA A 19 -22.44 33.59 2.85
N GLN A 20 -23.65 34.17 2.83
CA GLN A 20 -24.79 33.61 2.12
C GLN A 20 -24.60 33.65 0.60
N GLN A 21 -24.07 34.76 0.06
CA GLN A 21 -23.76 34.87 -1.37
C GLN A 21 -22.74 33.82 -1.80
N VAL A 22 -21.64 33.67 -1.05
CA VAL A 22 -20.62 32.65 -1.31
C VAL A 22 -21.21 31.24 -1.25
N ARG A 23 -22.10 30.96 -0.29
CA ARG A 23 -22.78 29.66 -0.20
C ARG A 23 -23.65 29.38 -1.43
N GLU A 24 -24.51 30.33 -1.82
CA GLU A 24 -25.39 30.20 -2.99
C GLU A 24 -24.60 30.02 -4.28
N TRP A 25 -23.52 30.79 -4.45
CA TRP A 25 -22.64 30.71 -5.61
C TRP A 25 -21.83 29.40 -5.62
N GLY A 26 -21.37 28.94 -4.46
CA GLY A 26 -20.71 27.65 -4.29
C GLY A 26 -21.61 26.46 -4.64
N ILE A 27 -22.91 26.51 -4.32
CA ILE A 27 -23.88 25.49 -4.75
C ILE A 27 -23.99 25.46 -6.28
N LYS A 28 -24.08 26.62 -6.93
CA LYS A 28 -24.15 26.71 -8.39
C LYS A 28 -22.89 26.16 -9.06
N GLN A 29 -21.70 26.51 -8.56
CA GLN A 29 -20.44 25.95 -9.03
C GLN A 29 -20.37 24.43 -8.83
N LEU A 30 -20.77 23.92 -7.66
CA LEU A 30 -20.83 22.49 -7.39
C LEU A 30 -21.75 21.75 -8.37
N LEU A 31 -22.95 22.28 -8.63
CA LEU A 31 -23.89 21.70 -9.59
C LEU A 31 -23.36 21.74 -11.02
N GLU A 32 -22.64 22.80 -11.39
CA GLU A 32 -21.97 22.90 -12.68
C GLU A 32 -20.87 21.83 -12.84
N ILE A 33 -20.02 21.67 -11.82
CA ILE A 33 -18.99 20.61 -11.77
C ILE A 33 -19.66 19.23 -11.89
N TRP A 34 -20.72 19.00 -11.10
CA TRP A 34 -21.49 17.76 -11.14
C TRP A 34 -22.03 17.47 -12.54
N ASN A 35 -22.66 18.46 -13.19
CA ASN A 35 -23.25 18.29 -14.51
C ASN A 35 -22.18 18.02 -15.58
N LYS A 36 -21.02 18.67 -15.49
CA LYS A 36 -19.87 18.44 -16.38
C LYS A 36 -19.18 17.08 -16.16
N ALA A 37 -19.18 16.55 -14.94
CA ALA A 37 -18.33 15.42 -14.56
C ALA A 37 -19.04 14.13 -14.10
N LYS A 38 -20.36 14.13 -13.87
CA LYS A 38 -21.09 12.95 -13.37
C LYS A 38 -21.00 11.71 -14.26
N GLY A 39 -20.88 11.91 -15.58
CA GLY A 39 -20.69 10.83 -16.56
C GLY A 39 -19.22 10.53 -16.89
N LYS A 40 -18.26 11.12 -16.17
CA LYS A 40 -16.83 10.98 -16.48
C LYS A 40 -16.33 9.59 -16.10
N GLU A 41 -15.72 8.93 -17.08
CA GLU A 41 -14.97 7.69 -16.89
C GLU A 41 -13.50 7.90 -17.27
N ARG A 42 -12.61 7.21 -16.58
CA ARG A 42 -11.17 7.15 -16.84
C ARG A 42 -10.75 5.70 -17.05
N ASP A 43 -9.65 5.50 -17.74
CA ASP A 43 -9.14 4.16 -18.03
C ASP A 43 -8.25 3.60 -16.92
N ALA A 44 -7.67 4.47 -16.06
CA ALA A 44 -6.72 4.06 -15.05
C ALA A 44 -6.95 4.77 -13.70
N MET A 45 -6.75 4.01 -12.63
CA MET A 45 -6.56 4.54 -11.27
C MET A 45 -5.18 5.20 -11.21
N LEU A 46 -5.13 6.44 -10.72
CA LEU A 46 -3.89 7.13 -10.42
C LEU A 46 -3.87 7.46 -8.93
N TRP A 47 -2.71 7.72 -8.36
CA TRP A 47 -2.63 8.14 -6.97
C TRP A 47 -1.39 9.01 -6.72
N GLY A 48 -1.36 9.71 -5.60
CA GLY A 48 -0.23 10.55 -5.20
C GLY A 48 -0.17 10.68 -3.69
N ASP A 49 1.04 10.71 -3.15
CA ASP A 49 1.34 11.01 -1.76
C ASP A 49 1.69 12.50 -1.59
N GLU A 50 1.38 13.05 -0.43
CA GLU A 50 1.75 14.41 -0.01
C GLU A 50 2.52 14.30 1.32
N VAL A 51 3.75 14.82 1.33
CA VAL A 51 4.66 14.79 2.47
C VAL A 51 4.92 16.20 2.96
N GLU A 52 4.73 16.42 4.26
CA GLU A 52 4.99 17.69 4.93
C GLU A 52 6.28 17.63 5.77
N TYR A 53 7.08 18.69 5.73
CA TYR A 53 8.35 18.84 6.44
C TYR A 53 8.29 20.01 7.41
N LEU A 54 8.98 19.88 8.54
CA LEU A 54 9.43 21.01 9.34
C LEU A 54 10.82 21.44 8.88
N VAL A 55 11.04 22.74 8.72
CA VAL A 55 12.35 23.34 8.46
C VAL A 55 12.93 23.83 9.78
N VAL A 56 14.03 23.22 10.22
CA VAL A 56 14.70 23.56 11.48
C VAL A 56 16.11 24.09 11.24
N THR A 57 16.59 24.98 12.10
CA THR A 57 18.01 25.33 12.18
C THR A 57 18.72 24.45 13.21
N TYR A 58 19.84 23.86 12.82
CA TYR A 58 20.61 22.93 13.63
C TYR A 58 22.11 22.99 13.25
N THR A 59 22.97 23.10 14.27
CA THR A 59 24.43 22.88 14.15
C THR A 59 24.92 22.13 15.39
N GLN A 60 26.00 21.35 15.34
CA GLN A 60 26.47 20.63 16.54
C GLN A 60 26.86 21.57 17.69
N ASP A 61 27.37 22.76 17.38
CA ASP A 61 27.91 23.70 18.37
C ASP A 61 26.84 24.62 19.01
N ASP A 62 25.71 24.87 18.33
CA ASP A 62 24.60 25.65 18.91
C ASP A 62 23.72 24.74 19.77
N PRO A 63 23.61 24.95 21.09
CA PRO A 63 22.72 24.16 21.94
C PRO A 63 21.24 24.30 21.56
N LYS A 64 20.88 25.36 20.82
CA LYS A 64 19.50 25.61 20.42
C LYS A 64 19.16 24.99 19.08
N VAL A 65 17.92 24.53 18.99
CA VAL A 65 17.26 24.14 17.74
C VAL A 65 16.03 25.01 17.59
N ARG A 66 15.83 25.59 16.41
CA ARG A 66 14.75 26.54 16.16
C ARG A 66 14.01 26.18 14.88
N LEU A 67 12.76 26.60 14.77
CA LEU A 67 12.01 26.60 13.51
C LEU A 67 12.54 27.70 12.59
N SER A 68 12.96 27.38 11.37
CA SER A 68 13.36 28.38 10.38
C SER A 68 12.12 29.00 9.75
N LEU A 69 11.94 30.31 9.88
CA LEU A 69 10.82 31.05 9.28
C LEU A 69 11.12 31.48 7.83
N ARG A 70 12.00 30.74 7.14
CA ARG A 70 12.50 31.05 5.80
C ARG A 70 11.82 30.29 4.66
N GLN A 71 10.63 29.74 4.91
CA GLN A 71 9.86 29.00 3.88
C GLN A 71 9.71 29.79 2.58
N ALA A 72 9.36 31.08 2.65
CA ALA A 72 9.15 31.90 1.46
C ALA A 72 10.44 32.03 0.61
N GLU A 73 11.58 32.22 1.27
CA GLU A 73 12.90 32.27 0.63
C GLU A 73 13.28 30.93 0.00
N ILE A 74 12.99 29.82 0.68
CA ILE A 74 13.26 28.46 0.17
C ILE A 74 12.37 28.16 -1.04
N LEU A 75 11.08 28.46 -0.98
CA LEU A 75 10.16 28.29 -2.10
C LEU A 75 10.54 29.17 -3.29
N THR A 76 10.99 30.41 -3.05
CA THR A 76 11.50 31.29 -4.11
C THR A 76 12.75 30.69 -4.77
N ALA A 77 13.68 30.14 -3.97
CA ALA A 77 14.87 29.48 -4.48
C ALA A 77 14.53 28.24 -5.32
N LEU A 78 13.57 27.43 -4.86
CA LEU A 78 13.06 26.26 -5.59
C LEU A 78 12.38 26.69 -6.91
N ALA A 79 11.55 27.72 -6.89
CA ALA A 79 10.88 28.25 -8.07
C ALA A 79 11.86 28.78 -9.13
N ALA A 80 12.98 29.34 -8.69
CA ALA A 80 14.05 29.86 -9.54
C ALA A 80 15.00 28.78 -10.08
N SER A 81 14.86 27.52 -9.66
CA SER A 81 15.75 26.42 -10.05
C SER A 81 15.54 25.98 -11.50
N PRO A 82 16.52 26.18 -12.41
CA PRO A 82 16.38 25.75 -13.80
C PRO A 82 16.27 24.23 -13.92
N GLU A 83 16.99 23.49 -13.08
CA GLU A 83 16.93 22.02 -13.06
C GLU A 83 15.52 21.54 -12.71
N LEU A 84 14.91 22.13 -11.68
CA LEU A 84 13.56 21.77 -11.25
C LEU A 84 12.54 22.06 -12.36
N ALA A 85 12.62 23.26 -12.96
CA ALA A 85 11.73 23.68 -14.04
C ALA A 85 11.89 22.85 -15.32
N GLU A 86 13.12 22.60 -15.77
CA GLU A 86 13.41 21.78 -16.95
C GLU A 86 13.01 20.30 -16.76
N GLY A 87 13.05 19.81 -15.51
CA GLY A 87 12.57 18.49 -15.12
C GLY A 87 11.06 18.39 -14.94
N GLY A 88 10.30 19.47 -15.15
CA GLY A 88 8.84 19.50 -15.02
C GLY A 88 8.32 19.58 -13.58
N GLY A 89 9.20 19.85 -12.61
CA GLY A 89 8.83 20.19 -11.23
C GLY A 89 8.73 21.70 -11.02
N GLY A 90 8.51 22.13 -9.78
CA GLY A 90 8.52 23.56 -9.47
C GLY A 90 7.75 23.94 -8.20
N VAL A 91 7.39 25.22 -8.13
CA VAL A 91 6.52 25.80 -7.10
C VAL A 91 5.36 26.50 -7.79
N PRO A 92 4.26 25.78 -8.12
CA PRO A 92 3.16 26.31 -8.90
C PRO A 92 2.53 27.55 -8.24
N ASP A 93 2.51 27.59 -6.92
CA ASP A 93 1.94 28.68 -6.12
C ASP A 93 2.68 30.03 -6.28
N LEU A 94 3.87 30.05 -6.90
CA LEU A 94 4.63 31.27 -7.20
C LEU A 94 4.71 31.59 -8.70
N GLN A 95 4.17 30.75 -9.59
CA GLN A 95 4.37 30.86 -11.04
C GLN A 95 3.33 31.75 -11.76
N ASP A 96 2.29 32.23 -11.06
CA ASP A 96 1.26 33.12 -11.62
C ASP A 96 1.65 34.63 -11.62
N ASP A 97 2.82 35.01 -11.09
CA ASP A 97 3.19 36.43 -10.85
C ASP A 97 3.99 37.12 -11.99
N HIS A 98 4.29 36.43 -13.10
CA HIS A 98 5.13 37.03 -14.17
C HIS A 98 4.40 37.35 -15.48
N GLY A 99 3.07 37.43 -15.44
CA GLY A 99 2.26 37.85 -16.59
C GLY A 99 2.06 39.37 -16.77
N ALA A 100 2.36 40.20 -15.76
CA ALA A 100 1.89 41.61 -15.76
C ALA A 100 3.00 42.69 -15.88
N ASP A 101 4.27 42.43 -15.50
CA ASP A 101 5.26 43.51 -15.36
C ASP A 101 6.45 43.48 -16.34
N ALA A 102 6.47 42.56 -17.30
CA ALA A 102 7.50 42.55 -18.36
C ALA A 102 7.10 43.31 -19.65
N ALA A 103 6.00 44.07 -19.63
CA ALA A 103 5.49 44.84 -20.77
C ALA A 103 5.63 46.36 -20.60
N ALA A 104 6.70 46.84 -19.94
CA ALA A 104 7.00 48.26 -19.82
C ALA A 104 8.51 48.54 -19.87
N THR A 105 9.19 48.16 -20.94
CA THR A 105 10.36 48.88 -21.47
C THR A 105 10.72 48.30 -22.85
N ASN A 106 11.11 49.18 -23.77
CA ASN A 106 11.46 48.94 -25.18
C ASN A 106 10.31 49.11 -26.18
N ALA A 107 9.80 50.34 -26.23
CA ALA A 107 9.28 50.92 -27.46
C ALA A 107 10.47 51.39 -28.31
N ASP A 108 10.82 50.63 -29.36
CA ASP A 108 11.28 51.09 -30.67
C ASP A 108 11.91 49.93 -31.47
N GLU A 109 11.10 49.20 -32.24
CA GLU A 109 11.48 48.64 -33.55
C GLU A 109 10.26 47.99 -34.27
N PRO A 110 10.16 48.07 -35.61
CA PRO A 110 8.91 47.81 -36.33
C PRO A 110 8.68 46.32 -36.65
N ALA A 111 7.39 46.00 -36.75
CA ALA A 111 6.81 44.69 -37.00
C ALA A 111 7.41 43.89 -38.17
N ALA A 112 8.07 42.76 -37.89
CA ALA A 112 8.06 41.57 -38.74
C ALA A 112 8.71 40.35 -38.05
N LYS A 113 7.88 39.51 -37.40
CA LYS A 113 7.99 38.02 -37.34
C LYS A 113 7.12 37.48 -36.18
N ARG A 114 5.81 37.35 -36.44
CA ARG A 114 4.96 36.44 -35.66
C ARG A 114 5.27 35.01 -36.09
N ARG A 115 5.86 34.20 -35.21
CA ARG A 115 5.89 32.73 -35.37
C ARG A 115 4.72 32.16 -34.56
N ARG A 116 3.75 31.58 -35.27
CA ARG A 116 2.60 30.87 -34.70
C ARG A 116 3.09 29.71 -33.81
N VAL A 117 2.69 29.69 -32.54
CA VAL A 117 2.66 28.47 -31.75
C VAL A 117 1.32 27.79 -32.07
N ALA A 118 1.41 26.61 -32.68
CA ALA A 118 0.25 25.84 -33.11
C ALA A 118 -0.34 25.06 -31.92
N SER A 119 -1.65 25.22 -31.75
CA SER A 119 -2.52 24.34 -31.00
C SER A 119 -2.48 22.92 -31.56
N ASN A 120 -2.16 21.91 -30.74
CA ASN A 120 -2.40 20.52 -31.09
C ASN A 120 -3.55 19.96 -30.25
N GLY A 121 -4.69 19.77 -30.91
CA GLY A 121 -5.81 18.96 -30.43
C GLY A 121 -5.54 17.45 -30.61
N PRO A 122 -6.47 16.59 -30.16
CA PRO A 122 -6.22 15.17 -29.93
C PRO A 122 -6.42 14.34 -31.19
N GLY A 123 -5.50 13.42 -31.46
CA GLY A 123 -5.61 12.43 -32.53
C GLY A 123 -5.21 11.05 -32.02
N ALA A 124 -6.15 10.11 -32.07
CA ALA A 124 -5.95 8.70 -31.79
C ALA A 124 -5.16 8.01 -32.91
N SER A 125 -4.23 7.13 -32.56
CA SER A 125 -3.80 6.01 -33.41
C SER A 125 -3.02 4.96 -32.62
N ASN A 126 -3.43 3.69 -32.78
CA ASN A 126 -2.74 2.48 -32.32
C ASN A 126 -1.36 2.30 -32.99
N GLY A 127 -0.38 1.77 -32.23
CA GLY A 127 0.88 1.25 -32.77
C GLY A 127 1.87 0.88 -31.66
N ALA A 128 2.39 -0.35 -31.70
CA ALA A 128 3.20 -0.98 -30.66
C ALA A 128 4.64 -0.44 -30.51
N SER A 129 5.11 -0.48 -29.26
CA SER A 129 6.48 -0.59 -28.72
C SER A 129 7.63 0.26 -29.30
N ALA A 130 8.11 1.19 -28.48
CA ALA A 130 9.55 1.37 -28.23
C ALA A 130 9.75 1.84 -26.78
N ALA A 131 10.34 1.00 -25.94
CA ALA A 131 10.74 1.33 -24.59
C ALA A 131 11.97 2.26 -24.65
N GLY A 132 11.74 3.57 -24.57
CA GLY A 132 12.75 4.58 -24.26
C GLY A 132 12.43 5.15 -22.88
N SER A 133 13.40 5.13 -21.96
CA SER A 133 13.27 5.68 -20.61
C SER A 133 12.97 7.18 -20.69
N ALA A 134 11.70 7.57 -20.51
CA ALA A 134 11.36 8.96 -20.28
C ALA A 134 12.05 9.42 -18.98
N LYS A 135 12.70 10.60 -19.00
CA LYS A 135 13.27 11.20 -17.79
C LYS A 135 12.16 11.33 -16.72
N PRO A 136 12.41 11.00 -15.44
CA PRO A 136 11.43 11.18 -14.38
C PRO A 136 11.09 12.66 -14.21
N THR A 137 9.79 12.95 -14.04
CA THR A 137 9.31 14.32 -13.74
C THR A 137 9.71 14.68 -12.33
N LEU A 138 10.35 15.83 -12.15
CA LEU A 138 10.82 16.29 -10.85
C LEU A 138 9.66 16.77 -9.95
N PRO A 139 9.83 16.74 -8.63
CA PRO A 139 8.74 17.00 -7.68
C PRO A 139 8.25 18.44 -7.66
N VAL A 140 7.10 18.62 -7.01
CA VAL A 140 6.43 19.90 -6.83
C VAL A 140 6.43 20.26 -5.33
N PHE A 141 6.67 21.53 -5.01
CA PHE A 141 6.67 22.04 -3.63
C PHE A 141 5.61 23.11 -3.43
N HIS A 142 5.01 23.11 -2.23
CA HIS A 142 3.89 23.98 -1.87
C HIS A 142 4.13 24.64 -0.50
N PRO A 143 3.58 25.84 -0.27
CA PRO A 143 3.52 26.43 1.06
C PRO A 143 2.46 25.74 1.92
N GLU A 144 2.74 25.66 3.22
CA GLU A 144 1.80 25.22 4.26
C GLU A 144 1.56 26.34 5.29
N PHE A 145 0.60 26.15 6.21
CA PHE A 145 0.24 27.16 7.22
C PHE A 145 1.45 27.69 8.00
N GLY A 146 2.34 26.82 8.47
CA GLY A 146 3.53 27.23 9.20
C GLY A 146 4.56 27.87 8.27
N ARG A 147 5.10 29.03 8.63
CA ARG A 147 6.21 29.69 7.89
C ARG A 147 7.54 28.90 7.96
N PHE A 148 7.52 27.79 8.67
CA PHE A 148 8.60 26.83 8.84
C PHE A 148 8.26 25.47 8.22
N MET A 149 7.16 25.34 7.48
CA MET A 149 6.76 24.08 6.87
C MET A 149 7.08 24.06 5.38
N LEU A 150 7.19 22.88 4.79
CA LEU A 150 7.14 22.69 3.34
C LEU A 150 6.25 21.49 3.05
N GLU A 151 5.46 21.53 2.00
CA GLU A 151 4.79 20.36 1.45
C GLU A 151 5.44 19.98 0.12
N ALA A 152 5.59 18.68 -0.16
CA ALA A 152 6.10 18.20 -1.44
C ALA A 152 5.32 16.98 -1.95
N THR A 153 5.08 16.97 -3.26
CA THR A 153 4.33 15.93 -3.99
C THR A 153 5.16 15.41 -5.18
N PRO A 154 4.87 14.20 -5.71
CA PRO A 154 5.59 13.70 -6.87
C PRO A 154 5.31 14.57 -8.10
N GLY A 155 6.26 14.66 -9.02
CA GLY A 155 6.13 15.50 -10.24
C GLY A 155 4.96 15.13 -11.15
N LYS A 156 4.50 13.88 -11.04
CA LYS A 156 3.30 13.36 -11.68
C LYS A 156 2.66 12.32 -10.76
N PRO A 157 1.34 12.09 -10.85
CA PRO A 157 0.72 11.02 -10.10
C PRO A 157 1.27 9.64 -10.51
N TRP A 158 1.35 8.74 -9.55
CA TRP A 158 1.73 7.34 -9.69
C TRP A 158 0.66 6.55 -10.46
N GLY A 159 1.10 5.59 -11.27
CA GLY A 159 0.25 4.68 -12.02
C GLY A 159 -0.13 3.41 -11.25
N ILE A 160 -0.56 2.40 -12.02
CA ILE A 160 -1.06 1.12 -11.51
C ILE A 160 -0.01 0.00 -11.49
N ASP A 161 1.14 0.19 -12.10
CA ASP A 161 2.19 -0.83 -12.15
C ASP A 161 2.76 -1.08 -10.73
N PHE A 162 3.08 -2.33 -10.41
CA PHE A 162 3.66 -2.69 -9.11
C PHE A 162 5.11 -2.22 -8.97
N ARG A 163 5.88 -2.15 -10.06
CA ARG A 163 7.24 -1.60 -10.05
C ARG A 163 7.24 -0.11 -9.76
N GLU A 164 6.21 0.62 -10.19
CA GLU A 164 6.07 2.04 -9.87
C GLU A 164 5.86 2.28 -8.36
N LEU A 165 5.29 1.32 -7.61
CA LEU A 165 5.16 1.42 -6.14
C LEU A 165 6.54 1.51 -5.46
N LEU A 166 7.57 0.89 -6.03
CA LEU A 166 8.93 0.95 -5.52
C LEU A 166 9.63 2.28 -5.84
N GLY A 167 9.04 3.10 -6.73
CA GLY A 167 9.53 4.44 -7.06
C GLY A 167 9.19 5.51 -6.02
N VAL A 168 8.25 5.23 -5.11
CA VAL A 168 7.75 6.19 -4.11
C VAL A 168 8.85 6.62 -3.14
N GLU A 169 9.59 5.67 -2.57
CA GLU A 169 10.66 5.98 -1.62
C GLU A 169 11.83 6.75 -2.28
N PRO A 170 12.38 6.34 -3.45
CA PRO A 170 13.36 7.15 -4.17
C PRO A 170 12.89 8.57 -4.46
N ASP A 171 11.61 8.76 -4.77
CA ASP A 171 11.04 10.09 -5.05
C ASP A 171 10.92 10.94 -3.78
N MET A 172 10.47 10.38 -2.65
CA MET A 172 10.49 11.08 -1.35
C MET A 172 11.92 11.51 -0.96
N LYS A 173 12.91 10.62 -1.14
CA LYS A 173 14.33 10.96 -0.94
C LYS A 173 14.80 12.08 -1.86
N LEU A 174 14.37 12.06 -3.12
CA LEU A 174 14.66 13.11 -4.09
C LEU A 174 14.05 14.46 -3.66
N ARG A 175 12.80 14.47 -3.20
CA ARG A 175 12.13 15.67 -2.66
C ARG A 175 12.93 16.26 -1.50
N ARG A 176 13.30 15.44 -0.51
CA ARG A 176 14.09 15.88 0.65
C ARG A 176 15.45 16.44 0.25
N ARG A 177 16.14 15.78 -0.70
CA ARG A 177 17.43 16.26 -1.23
C ARG A 177 17.28 17.61 -1.90
N ILE A 178 16.34 17.74 -2.84
CA ILE A 178 16.09 19.00 -3.55
C ILE A 178 15.75 20.10 -2.55
N ALA A 179 14.90 19.84 -1.55
CA ALA A 179 14.59 20.82 -0.52
C ALA A 179 15.85 21.26 0.25
N LYS A 180 16.68 20.31 0.72
CA LYS A 180 17.92 20.60 1.45
C LYS A 180 18.93 21.37 0.60
N ASP A 181 19.05 21.08 -0.70
CA ASP A 181 19.97 21.77 -1.61
C ASP A 181 19.61 23.27 -1.80
N HIS A 182 18.36 23.65 -1.52
CA HIS A 182 17.87 25.04 -1.59
C HIS A 182 17.76 25.71 -0.21
N MET A 183 18.25 25.05 0.85
CA MET A 183 18.30 25.56 2.21
C MET A 183 19.70 26.08 2.58
N ARG A 184 19.81 26.80 3.70
CA ARG A 184 21.12 27.13 4.27
C ARG A 184 21.83 25.87 4.78
N PRO A 185 23.17 25.91 4.94
CA PRO A 185 23.92 24.76 5.45
C PRO A 185 23.41 24.24 6.80
N ASP A 186 22.98 25.16 7.68
CA ASP A 186 22.45 24.89 9.02
C ASP A 186 20.94 24.60 9.07
N GLU A 187 20.24 24.58 7.93
CA GLU A 187 18.80 24.34 7.85
C GLU A 187 18.48 22.93 7.37
N TYR A 188 17.50 22.26 7.96
CA TYR A 188 17.17 20.87 7.62
C TYR A 188 15.66 20.66 7.41
N PRO A 189 15.24 20.00 6.32
CA PRO A 189 13.88 19.49 6.17
C PRO A 189 13.75 18.16 6.93
N ILE A 190 13.08 18.18 8.07
CA ILE A 190 12.80 16.98 8.87
C ILE A 190 11.34 16.58 8.73
N THR A 191 11.07 15.28 8.76
CA THR A 191 9.70 14.74 8.81
C THR A 191 9.40 14.33 10.24
N LEU A 192 8.83 15.28 10.98
CA LEU A 192 8.37 15.10 12.35
C LEU A 192 7.02 15.79 12.47
N THR A 193 6.04 15.15 13.11
CA THR A 193 4.67 15.68 13.14
C THR A 193 4.56 17.04 13.82
N THR A 194 5.19 17.25 14.97
CA THR A 194 5.18 18.56 15.65
C THR A 194 6.58 18.95 16.08
N PHE A 195 6.85 20.25 16.11
CA PHE A 195 8.07 20.75 16.73
C PHE A 195 7.92 20.71 18.27
N PRO A 196 8.74 19.94 19.01
CA PRO A 196 8.47 19.60 20.41
C PRO A 196 8.26 20.80 21.34
N ARG A 197 9.03 21.88 21.17
CA ARG A 197 8.97 23.09 22.02
C ARG A 197 8.40 24.31 21.32
N ILE A 198 7.54 24.13 20.30
CA ILE A 198 6.84 25.28 19.68
C ILE A 198 6.04 26.02 20.76
N GLY A 199 6.16 27.35 20.81
CA GLY A 199 5.46 28.18 21.79
C GLY A 199 5.97 28.08 23.24
N CYS A 200 7.09 27.40 23.49
CA CYS A 200 7.75 27.49 24.79
C CYS A 200 8.34 28.90 25.03
N PRO A 201 8.45 29.34 26.30
CA PRO A 201 9.17 30.56 26.62
C PRO A 201 10.61 30.53 26.08
N GLY A 202 11.05 31.66 25.53
CA GLY A 202 12.40 31.80 24.98
C GLY A 202 12.42 31.79 23.46
N ASP A 203 13.55 31.37 22.91
CA ASP A 203 13.88 31.52 21.50
C ASP A 203 13.76 30.18 20.75
N PHE A 204 12.61 29.96 20.10
CA PHE A 204 12.30 28.74 19.34
C PHE A 204 12.13 28.97 17.83
N THR A 205 12.34 30.19 17.33
CA THR A 205 12.24 30.53 15.88
C THR A 205 13.49 31.25 15.38
N ALA A 206 13.81 31.07 14.10
CA ALA A 206 14.90 31.77 13.43
C ALA A 206 14.35 32.48 12.17
N PRO A 207 14.36 33.83 12.11
CA PRO A 207 14.71 34.74 13.20
C PRO A 207 13.71 34.68 14.37
N HIS A 208 14.16 35.16 15.53
CA HIS A 208 13.35 35.23 16.73
C HIS A 208 12.30 36.33 16.62
N TYR A 209 11.06 36.02 17.00
CA TYR A 209 10.01 37.01 17.22
C TYR A 209 9.35 36.77 18.58
N PRO A 210 9.14 37.81 19.40
CA PRO A 210 8.38 37.67 20.64
C PRO A 210 6.89 37.46 20.33
N PRO A 211 6.12 36.78 21.21
CA PRO A 211 4.67 36.64 21.06
C PRO A 211 4.01 38.01 20.84
N SER A 212 3.42 38.18 19.66
CA SER A 212 2.90 39.46 19.19
C SER A 212 1.97 39.28 18.00
N GLY A 213 1.25 40.34 17.65
CA GLY A 213 0.44 40.41 16.44
C GLY A 213 -1.08 40.27 16.66
N PRO A 214 -1.89 40.98 15.85
CA PRO A 214 -3.34 41.04 16.03
C PRO A 214 -4.11 39.87 15.39
N ARG A 215 -3.45 39.01 14.61
CA ARG A 215 -4.12 37.92 13.86
C ARG A 215 -4.37 36.72 14.77
N LEU A 216 -3.32 36.10 15.29
CA LEU A 216 -3.38 34.96 16.20
C LEU A 216 -3.75 35.39 17.63
N ARG A 217 -3.22 36.52 18.11
CA ARG A 217 -3.39 37.01 19.51
C ARG A 217 -2.98 35.99 20.58
N SER A 218 -2.06 35.11 20.23
CA SER A 218 -1.54 34.08 21.13
C SER A 218 -0.63 34.68 22.19
N GLN A 219 -0.64 34.10 23.38
CA GLN A 219 0.36 34.42 24.40
C GLN A 219 1.68 33.64 24.21
N PHE A 220 1.71 32.66 23.30
CA PHE A 220 2.84 31.73 23.13
C PHE A 220 3.58 31.89 21.80
N VAL A 221 2.88 32.22 20.71
CA VAL A 221 3.45 32.30 19.37
C VAL A 221 3.22 33.67 18.72
N PRO A 222 4.18 34.18 17.93
CA PRO A 222 4.03 35.41 17.14
C PRO A 222 3.18 35.17 15.89
N ASP A 223 2.57 36.22 15.30
CA ASP A 223 1.90 36.13 14.00
C ASP A 223 2.84 35.65 12.88
N GLU A 224 4.14 35.98 12.96
CA GLU A 224 5.19 35.57 12.01
C GLU A 224 5.43 34.06 11.95
N ILE A 225 4.87 33.28 12.89
CA ILE A 225 4.87 31.81 12.85
C ILE A 225 4.04 31.28 11.67
N ALA A 226 3.04 32.05 11.24
CA ALA A 226 2.16 31.73 10.12
C ALA A 226 2.78 32.22 8.81
N ASN A 227 2.51 31.48 7.74
CA ASN A 227 2.90 31.85 6.39
C ASN A 227 2.33 33.25 6.04
N PRO A 228 3.14 34.13 5.40
CA PRO A 228 2.74 35.51 5.13
C PRO A 228 1.62 35.65 4.10
N HIS A 229 1.31 34.61 3.32
CA HIS A 229 0.20 34.60 2.39
C HIS A 229 -1.11 34.87 3.12
N ILE A 230 -1.84 35.91 2.69
CA ILE A 230 -2.95 36.52 3.43
C ILE A 230 -4.07 35.54 3.81
N ARG A 231 -4.23 34.44 3.06
CA ARG A 231 -5.13 33.32 3.39
C ARG A 231 -4.93 32.82 4.83
N PHE A 232 -3.70 32.57 5.26
CA PHE A 232 -3.45 31.88 6.54
C PHE A 232 -3.69 32.78 7.76
N PRO A 233 -3.17 34.03 7.82
CA PRO A 233 -3.48 34.93 8.92
C PRO A 233 -4.96 35.32 8.96
N THR A 234 -5.62 35.44 7.81
CA THR A 234 -7.06 35.73 7.75
C THR A 234 -7.90 34.56 8.26
N LEU A 235 -7.55 33.33 7.88
CA LEU A 235 -8.19 32.12 8.40
C LEU A 235 -8.14 32.08 9.93
N ALA A 236 -6.96 32.26 10.52
CA ALA A 236 -6.81 32.24 11.97
C ALA A 236 -7.59 33.38 12.66
N ALA A 237 -7.53 34.60 12.12
CA ALA A 237 -8.24 35.75 12.66
C ALA A 237 -9.77 35.57 12.58
N ASN A 238 -10.29 35.08 11.46
CA ASN A 238 -11.73 34.92 11.24
C ASN A 238 -12.30 33.76 12.06
N ILE A 239 -11.56 32.66 12.26
CA ILE A 239 -11.94 31.58 13.19
C ILE A 239 -12.09 32.13 14.61
N ARG A 240 -11.07 32.83 15.13
CA ARG A 240 -11.09 33.43 16.47
C ARG A 240 -12.27 34.39 16.63
N TRP A 241 -12.49 35.24 15.62
CA TRP A 241 -13.58 36.22 15.67
C TRP A 241 -14.96 35.55 15.63
N ARG A 242 -15.17 34.60 14.71
CA ARG A 242 -16.42 33.83 14.61
C ARG A 242 -16.72 33.10 15.91
N ARG A 243 -15.72 32.41 16.47
CA ARG A 243 -15.81 31.69 17.74
C ARG A 243 -16.17 32.60 18.91
N GLY A 244 -15.82 33.89 18.83
CA GLY A 244 -16.01 34.88 19.89
C GLY A 244 -15.02 34.76 21.05
N ARG A 245 -14.06 33.85 20.93
CA ARG A 245 -12.94 33.61 21.86
C ARG A 245 -11.78 32.97 21.11
N LYS A 246 -10.59 32.91 21.73
CA LYS A 246 -9.46 32.15 21.19
C LYS A 246 -9.83 30.67 21.03
N VAL A 247 -9.15 30.00 20.08
CA VAL A 247 -9.18 28.54 20.04
C VAL A 247 -8.56 28.00 21.33
N GLN A 248 -9.07 26.88 21.82
CA GLN A 248 -8.67 26.30 23.10
C GLN A 248 -8.22 24.87 22.88
N ILE A 249 -6.91 24.66 22.89
CA ILE A 249 -6.29 23.37 22.64
C ILE A 249 -5.67 22.90 23.95
N ASN A 250 -6.47 22.17 24.73
CA ASN A 250 -6.05 21.62 26.03
C ASN A 250 -5.69 20.15 25.85
N VAL A 251 -4.40 19.83 25.90
CA VAL A 251 -3.91 18.45 25.75
C VAL A 251 -3.58 17.88 27.12
N PRO A 252 -4.13 16.74 27.55
CA PRO A 252 -3.80 16.17 28.85
C PRO A 252 -2.28 16.00 28.97
N VAL A 253 -1.70 16.46 30.07
CA VAL A 253 -0.27 16.25 30.34
C VAL A 253 -0.05 14.78 30.68
N PHE A 254 1.08 14.21 30.27
CA PHE A 254 1.49 12.90 30.75
C PHE A 254 1.86 13.03 32.24
N HIS A 255 1.28 12.20 33.11
CA HIS A 255 1.67 12.16 34.51
C HIS A 255 2.75 11.10 34.71
N ASP A 256 4.00 11.54 34.72
CA ASP A 256 5.17 10.73 35.07
C ASP A 256 5.42 10.80 36.59
N ARG A 257 6.44 10.07 37.06
CA ARG A 257 6.77 9.83 38.47
C ARG A 257 6.86 11.11 39.31
N ASN A 258 7.38 12.19 38.73
CA ASN A 258 7.60 13.47 39.39
C ASN A 258 6.71 14.59 38.83
N THR A 259 5.74 14.29 37.96
CA THR A 259 4.78 15.29 37.48
C THR A 259 3.83 15.67 38.62
N PRO A 260 3.72 16.95 39.00
CA PRO A 260 2.79 17.40 40.02
C PRO A 260 1.34 16.96 39.78
N LEU A 261 0.58 16.77 40.87
CA LEU A 261 -0.86 16.45 40.86
C LEU A 261 -1.60 17.36 41.87
N PRO A 262 -2.45 18.31 41.41
CA PRO A 262 -2.67 18.67 40.02
C PRO A 262 -1.44 19.34 39.39
N TRP A 263 -1.22 19.10 38.10
CA TRP A 263 -0.25 19.83 37.31
C TRP A 263 -0.86 21.13 36.80
N LYS A 264 -0.08 22.21 36.80
CA LYS A 264 -0.49 23.49 36.22
C LYS A 264 0.53 23.87 35.18
N ASP A 265 0.06 24.18 33.97
CA ASP A 265 0.92 24.60 32.88
C ASP A 265 1.73 25.84 33.28
N PRO A 266 3.05 25.71 33.50
CA PRO A 266 3.85 26.79 34.06
C PRO A 266 4.14 27.89 33.02
N THR A 267 3.78 27.67 31.75
CA THR A 267 4.02 28.64 30.67
C THR A 267 2.84 29.60 30.47
N VAL A 268 1.69 29.32 31.09
CA VAL A 268 0.49 30.17 30.95
C VAL A 268 0.64 31.43 31.79
N ASN A 269 0.58 32.59 31.14
CA ASN A 269 0.51 33.88 31.83
C ASN A 269 -0.95 34.22 32.14
N ARG A 270 -1.38 33.91 33.36
CA ARG A 270 -2.74 34.25 33.82
C ARG A 270 -2.95 35.76 33.98
N ASP A 271 -1.92 36.56 34.19
CA ASP A 271 -2.07 38.01 34.39
C ASP A 271 -1.91 38.82 33.09
N LEU A 272 -2.02 38.18 31.91
CA LEU A 272 -1.94 38.86 30.62
C LEU A 272 -3.22 39.66 30.34
N HIS A 273 -3.09 40.92 29.87
CA HIS A 273 -4.22 41.81 29.58
C HIS A 273 -4.10 42.50 28.20
N LEU A 274 -3.47 41.85 27.23
CA LEU A 274 -3.22 42.46 25.92
C LEU A 274 -4.47 42.45 25.03
N TRP A 275 -5.29 41.42 25.16
CA TRP A 275 -6.48 41.20 24.35
C TRP A 275 -7.71 40.95 25.21
N PRO A 276 -8.93 41.32 24.75
CA PRO A 276 -10.16 40.98 25.45
C PRO A 276 -10.27 39.48 25.77
N GLU A 277 -9.84 38.63 24.84
CA GLU A 277 -9.89 37.17 24.96
C GLU A 277 -8.95 36.60 26.04
N ASP A 278 -8.01 37.38 26.58
CA ASP A 278 -7.15 36.93 27.69
C ASP A 278 -7.94 36.74 29.00
N GLU A 279 -9.15 37.32 29.08
CA GLU A 279 -10.07 37.09 30.20
C GLU A 279 -10.44 35.60 30.37
N ASP A 280 -10.54 34.85 29.27
CA ASP A 280 -10.91 33.44 29.33
C ASP A 280 -9.88 32.59 30.09
N VAL A 281 -8.61 32.98 30.07
CA VAL A 281 -7.53 32.30 30.83
C VAL A 281 -7.56 32.70 32.30
N ARG A 282 -7.92 33.96 32.60
CA ARG A 282 -8.03 34.50 33.97
C ARG A 282 -9.20 33.91 34.74
N THR A 283 -10.39 33.97 34.14
CA THR A 283 -11.66 33.71 34.83
C THR A 283 -12.55 32.72 34.09
N GLY A 284 -12.35 32.53 32.78
CA GLY A 284 -13.18 31.67 31.92
C GLY A 284 -12.80 30.19 31.87
N GLY A 285 -11.71 29.77 32.53
CA GLY A 285 -11.30 28.36 32.60
C GLY A 285 -10.62 27.81 31.33
N ALA A 286 -10.12 28.66 30.42
CA ALA A 286 -9.49 28.21 29.18
C ALA A 286 -8.25 27.33 29.37
N ALA A 287 -7.52 27.51 30.48
CA ALA A 287 -6.34 26.72 30.87
C ALA A 287 -6.63 25.91 32.15
N PRO A 288 -7.30 24.75 32.04
CA PRO A 288 -7.59 23.88 33.18
C PRO A 288 -6.31 23.20 33.73
N ASP A 289 -6.37 22.80 35.00
CA ASP A 289 -5.34 21.96 35.62
C ASP A 289 -5.23 20.61 34.89
N ASP A 290 -4.04 20.01 34.86
CA ASP A 290 -3.69 18.75 34.17
C ASP A 290 -3.70 18.78 32.63
N PHE A 291 -3.74 19.97 32.01
CA PHE A 291 -3.68 20.13 30.56
C PHE A 291 -2.61 21.14 30.11
N ILE A 292 -1.82 20.75 29.11
CA ILE A 292 -0.96 21.63 28.32
C ILE A 292 -1.90 22.55 27.51
N HIS A 293 -1.86 23.84 27.81
CA HIS A 293 -2.78 24.83 27.22
C HIS A 293 -2.16 25.53 26.01
N MET A 294 -2.81 25.48 24.86
CA MET A 294 -2.38 26.14 23.64
C MET A 294 -3.55 26.96 23.06
N ASP A 295 -3.28 28.16 22.54
CA ASP A 295 -4.32 29.16 22.22
C ASP A 295 -4.27 29.70 20.78
N ALA A 296 -3.58 29.00 19.87
CA ALA A 296 -3.33 29.46 18.50
C ALA A 296 -3.48 28.35 17.47
N MET A 297 -3.90 28.72 16.26
CA MET A 297 -4.01 27.81 15.10
C MET A 297 -2.69 27.10 14.77
N ALA A 298 -1.55 27.76 15.05
CA ALA A 298 -0.21 27.23 14.81
C ALA A 298 0.13 25.95 15.57
N PHE A 299 -0.52 25.69 16.71
CA PHE A 299 -0.31 24.46 17.47
C PHE A 299 -0.99 23.23 16.86
N GLY A 300 -1.91 23.44 15.92
CA GLY A 300 -2.54 22.38 15.14
C GLY A 300 -2.05 22.37 13.71
N MET A 301 -2.37 23.41 12.94
CA MET A 301 -2.00 23.52 11.52
C MET A 301 -0.49 23.74 11.29
N GLY A 302 0.30 23.93 12.35
CA GLY A 302 1.76 23.85 12.30
C GLY A 302 2.30 22.42 12.45
N SER A 303 1.45 21.40 12.31
CA SER A 303 1.82 19.98 12.37
C SER A 303 1.91 19.38 10.97
N CYS A 304 2.84 18.44 10.78
CA CYS A 304 3.04 17.72 9.53
C CYS A 304 2.23 16.41 9.47
N CYS A 305 1.89 15.94 8.27
CA CYS A 305 1.24 14.65 8.06
C CYS A 305 1.62 13.97 6.74
N LEU A 306 1.21 12.70 6.64
CA LEU A 306 1.24 11.93 5.39
C LEU A 306 -0.19 11.83 4.85
N GLN A 307 -0.41 12.30 3.62
CA GLN A 307 -1.70 12.22 2.96
C GLN A 307 -1.58 11.44 1.64
N ILE A 308 -2.64 10.73 1.26
CA ILE A 308 -2.69 10.00 -0.01
C ILE A 308 -3.97 10.35 -0.74
N THR A 309 -3.85 10.77 -1.99
CA THR A 309 -4.98 11.01 -2.89
C THR A 309 -5.06 9.94 -3.98
N PHE A 310 -6.21 9.28 -4.08
CA PHE A 310 -6.54 8.33 -5.14
C PHE A 310 -7.46 8.99 -6.16
N GLN A 311 -7.15 8.87 -7.44
CA GLN A 311 -8.07 9.16 -8.54
C GLN A 311 -8.83 7.88 -8.91
N ALA A 312 -10.14 7.93 -8.76
CA ALA A 312 -11.05 6.86 -9.12
C ALA A 312 -11.30 6.81 -10.63
N LYS A 313 -11.69 5.63 -11.11
CA LYS A 313 -12.16 5.41 -12.49
C LYS A 313 -13.35 6.32 -12.84
N ASN A 314 -14.30 6.40 -11.92
CA ASN A 314 -15.52 7.20 -12.05
C ASN A 314 -16.06 7.52 -10.66
N ILE A 315 -17.18 8.23 -10.63
CA ILE A 315 -17.78 8.65 -9.36
C ILE A 315 -18.26 7.48 -8.49
N THR A 316 -18.76 6.40 -9.09
CA THR A 316 -19.24 5.22 -8.35
C THR A 316 -18.10 4.56 -7.59
N GLU A 317 -16.96 4.35 -8.25
CA GLU A 317 -15.76 3.83 -7.60
C GLU A 317 -15.21 4.80 -6.55
N GLY A 318 -15.19 6.10 -6.84
CA GLY A 318 -14.73 7.12 -5.88
C GLY A 318 -15.56 7.13 -4.59
N ARG A 319 -16.89 7.08 -4.71
CA ARG A 319 -17.79 7.01 -3.54
C ARG A 319 -17.61 5.70 -2.77
N LYS A 320 -17.41 4.58 -3.47
CA LYS A 320 -17.10 3.29 -2.84
C LYS A 320 -15.79 3.37 -2.06
N MET A 321 -14.71 3.88 -2.65
CA MET A 321 -13.41 4.00 -1.98
C MET A 321 -13.49 4.92 -0.76
N TYR A 322 -14.15 6.08 -0.87
CA TYR A 322 -14.36 6.99 0.26
C TYR A 322 -15.02 6.28 1.45
N ASP A 323 -16.06 5.49 1.18
CA ASP A 323 -16.79 4.75 2.21
C ASP A 323 -15.97 3.61 2.82
N GLN A 324 -15.34 2.79 1.99
CA GLN A 324 -14.61 1.61 2.45
C GLN A 324 -13.31 1.96 3.18
N LEU A 325 -12.70 3.12 2.88
CA LEU A 325 -11.50 3.59 3.56
C LEU A 325 -11.80 4.32 4.89
N SER A 326 -13.02 4.84 5.08
CA SER A 326 -13.39 5.59 6.30
C SER A 326 -13.11 4.83 7.61
N PRO A 327 -13.48 3.54 7.77
CA PRO A 327 -13.19 2.75 8.98
C PRO A 327 -11.69 2.50 9.23
N LEU A 328 -10.84 2.60 8.21
CA LEU A 328 -9.39 2.43 8.34
C LEU A 328 -8.71 3.68 8.93
N GLY A 329 -9.35 4.84 8.86
CA GLY A 329 -8.79 6.10 9.34
C GLY A 329 -8.25 6.05 10.78
N PRO A 330 -9.06 5.68 11.78
CA PRO A 330 -8.59 5.59 13.18
C PRO A 330 -7.54 4.50 13.40
N ILE A 331 -7.58 3.40 12.63
CA ILE A 331 -6.59 2.32 12.73
C ILE A 331 -5.22 2.85 12.28
N MET A 332 -5.19 3.54 11.14
CA MET A 332 -3.96 4.13 10.62
C MET A 332 -3.47 5.30 11.48
N LEU A 333 -4.36 6.08 12.09
CA LEU A 333 -3.99 7.13 13.05
C LEU A 333 -3.22 6.53 14.25
N ALA A 334 -3.74 5.45 14.85
CA ALA A 334 -3.08 4.77 15.96
C ALA A 334 -1.76 4.08 15.53
N LEU A 335 -1.76 3.41 14.38
CA LEU A 335 -0.60 2.67 13.88
C LEU A 335 0.56 3.57 13.45
N THR A 336 0.26 4.79 13.01
CA THR A 336 1.27 5.77 12.56
C THR A 336 1.68 6.76 13.65
N ALA A 337 1.16 6.62 14.88
CA ALA A 337 1.31 7.58 15.97
C ALA A 337 2.74 8.15 16.13
N ALA A 338 2.88 9.47 16.09
CA ALA A 338 4.18 10.16 16.07
C ALA A 338 4.23 11.47 16.89
N THR A 339 3.21 11.76 17.71
CA THR A 339 3.07 13.06 18.41
C THR A 339 2.89 12.92 19.93
N PRO A 340 3.96 12.62 20.69
CA PRO A 340 3.87 12.50 22.14
C PRO A 340 4.22 13.78 22.92
N ILE A 341 4.66 14.85 22.24
CA ILE A 341 5.14 16.10 22.88
C ILE A 341 4.39 17.30 22.32
N TYR A 342 3.96 18.19 23.22
CA TYR A 342 3.43 19.52 22.89
C TYR A 342 4.03 20.57 23.80
N LYS A 343 4.43 21.71 23.22
CA LYS A 343 4.87 22.91 23.94
C LYS A 343 5.86 22.60 25.07
N GLY A 344 6.80 21.69 24.81
CA GLY A 344 7.86 21.29 25.74
C GLY A 344 7.41 20.37 26.87
N PHE A 345 6.28 19.69 26.73
CA PHE A 345 5.80 18.71 27.72
C PHE A 345 5.38 17.40 27.05
N LEU A 346 5.64 16.27 27.72
CA LEU A 346 5.02 15.00 27.34
C LEU A 346 3.51 15.11 27.50
N ALA A 347 2.78 14.76 26.45
CA ALA A 347 1.33 14.70 26.43
C ALA A 347 0.86 13.27 26.73
N ALA A 348 -0.34 13.11 27.30
CA ALA A 348 -1.00 11.81 27.43
C ALA A 348 -1.81 11.44 26.17
N THR A 349 -1.20 11.68 25.01
CA THR A 349 -1.68 11.24 23.69
C THR A 349 -0.48 11.03 22.77
N ASP A 350 -0.63 10.17 21.76
CA ASP A 350 0.44 9.87 20.80
C ASP A 350 0.19 10.42 19.39
N VAL A 351 -0.91 11.15 19.18
CA VAL A 351 -1.36 11.60 17.84
C VAL A 351 -1.78 13.06 17.84
N ARG A 352 -1.85 13.67 16.64
CA ARG A 352 -2.13 15.11 16.48
C ARG A 352 -3.60 15.49 16.33
N TRP A 353 -4.47 14.52 16.07
CA TRP A 353 -5.75 14.76 15.38
C TRP A 353 -6.68 15.75 16.12
N ASN A 354 -6.95 15.52 17.40
CA ASN A 354 -7.81 16.40 18.20
C ASN A 354 -7.20 17.78 18.45
N GLN A 355 -5.87 17.90 18.39
CA GLN A 355 -5.17 19.17 18.55
C GLN A 355 -5.36 20.04 17.31
N ILE A 356 -5.23 19.47 16.11
CA ILE A 356 -5.58 20.17 14.87
C ILE A 356 -7.08 20.50 14.85
N SER A 357 -7.93 19.54 15.24
CA SER A 357 -9.38 19.73 15.33
C SER A 357 -9.76 20.98 16.13
N ARG A 358 -9.15 21.15 17.30
CA ARG A 358 -9.38 22.29 18.22
C ARG A 358 -8.71 23.58 17.75
N ALA A 359 -7.60 23.49 17.02
CA ALA A 359 -6.86 24.65 16.53
C ALA A 359 -7.59 25.42 15.42
N VAL A 360 -8.57 24.80 14.76
CA VAL A 360 -9.44 25.43 13.75
C VAL A 360 -10.93 25.28 14.06
N ASP A 361 -11.28 25.04 15.32
CA ASP A 361 -12.67 24.95 15.75
C ASP A 361 -13.29 26.35 15.81
N ASP A 362 -14.13 26.67 14.84
CA ASP A 362 -14.78 27.96 14.70
C ASP A 362 -16.14 28.04 15.42
N ARG A 363 -16.57 26.95 16.08
CA ARG A 363 -17.90 26.87 16.70
C ARG A 363 -18.13 27.90 17.79
N THR A 364 -19.26 28.60 17.74
CA THR A 364 -19.68 29.54 18.78
C THR A 364 -20.11 28.80 20.06
N PRO A 365 -20.26 29.50 21.20
CA PRO A 365 -20.86 28.92 22.40
C PRO A 365 -22.28 28.36 22.21
N GLU A 366 -23.09 28.89 21.28
CA GLU A 366 -24.43 28.34 21.02
C GLU A 366 -24.32 27.02 20.22
N GLU A 367 -23.45 26.98 19.20
CA GLU A 367 -23.17 25.79 18.40
C GLU A 367 -22.57 24.66 19.26
N LEU A 368 -21.75 25.00 20.26
CA LEU A 368 -21.13 24.05 21.20
C LEU A 368 -22.09 23.48 22.25
N GLY A 369 -23.27 24.04 22.44
CA GLY A 369 -24.16 23.61 23.53
C GLY A 369 -24.09 24.48 24.80
N GLU A 370 -23.09 25.35 24.92
CA GLU A 370 -22.80 26.13 26.13
C GLU A 370 -23.85 27.21 26.40
N LYS A 371 -24.45 27.75 25.34
CA LYS A 371 -25.56 28.71 25.40
C LYS A 371 -26.80 28.19 24.64
N PRO A 372 -28.01 28.66 24.96
CA PRO A 372 -29.20 28.40 24.12
C PRO A 372 -29.02 28.99 22.72
N LEU A 373 -29.56 28.32 21.69
CA LEU A 373 -29.58 28.85 20.33
C LEU A 373 -30.50 30.08 20.27
N GLN A 374 -29.94 31.21 19.84
CA GLN A 374 -30.64 32.48 19.60
C GLN A 374 -30.24 33.10 18.26
N ASN A 375 -28.95 33.03 17.92
CA ASN A 375 -28.39 33.63 16.71
C ASN A 375 -27.88 32.57 15.73
N ASP A 376 -27.39 31.44 16.24
CA ASP A 376 -26.89 30.34 15.41
C ASP A 376 -28.02 29.37 15.02
N ARG A 377 -27.85 28.70 13.88
CA ARG A 377 -28.89 27.83 13.29
C ARG A 377 -28.95 26.45 13.94
N TRP A 378 -27.82 25.92 14.41
CA TRP A 378 -27.70 24.53 14.86
C TRP A 378 -26.74 24.37 16.04
N ARG A 379 -26.94 23.30 16.81
CA ARG A 379 -25.85 22.73 17.64
C ARG A 379 -25.03 21.81 16.77
N ILE A 380 -23.71 22.01 16.72
CA ILE A 380 -22.84 21.27 15.81
C ILE A 380 -21.86 20.40 16.63
N PRO A 381 -21.97 19.05 16.54
CA PRO A 381 -21.27 18.16 17.45
C PRO A 381 -19.75 18.12 17.22
N LYS A 382 -19.31 18.31 15.97
CA LYS A 382 -17.91 18.20 15.57
C LYS A 382 -17.34 19.54 15.10
N SER A 383 -16.05 19.76 15.29
CA SER A 383 -15.32 20.84 14.61
C SER A 383 -15.40 20.64 13.08
N ARG A 384 -15.13 21.70 12.31
CA ARG A 384 -14.98 21.60 10.85
C ARG A 384 -13.76 20.79 10.44
N TYR A 385 -12.79 20.63 11.35
CA TYR A 385 -11.75 19.61 11.27
C TYR A 385 -12.12 18.45 12.19
N ALA A 386 -12.55 17.31 11.65
CA ALA A 386 -13.02 16.16 12.43
C ALA A 386 -13.13 14.90 11.57
N SER A 387 -13.56 13.78 12.12
CA SER A 387 -13.89 12.62 11.30
C SER A 387 -15.04 12.90 10.30
N ASN A 388 -15.09 12.22 9.15
CA ASN A 388 -16.23 12.35 8.23
C ASN A 388 -17.54 11.91 8.88
N SER A 389 -18.63 12.58 8.51
CA SER A 389 -19.96 12.39 9.15
C SER A 389 -20.94 11.58 8.30
N THR A 390 -20.59 11.28 7.05
CA THR A 390 -21.46 10.57 6.11
C THR A 390 -20.70 9.47 5.38
N TYR A 391 -21.41 8.39 5.08
CA TYR A 391 -21.11 7.50 3.96
C TYR A 391 -21.89 7.98 2.74
N ILE A 392 -21.30 7.84 1.56
CA ILE A 392 -21.80 8.45 0.33
C ILE A 392 -21.96 7.46 -0.81
N SER A 393 -21.59 6.19 -0.72
CA SER A 393 -21.72 5.22 -1.82
C SER A 393 -23.16 4.74 -2.02
N THR A 394 -23.54 4.47 -3.27
CA THR A 394 -24.80 3.77 -3.58
C THR A 394 -24.65 2.23 -3.50
N ASP A 395 -23.75 1.74 -2.64
CA ASP A 395 -23.52 0.30 -2.42
C ASP A 395 -24.74 -0.30 -1.71
N LEU A 396 -25.26 -1.42 -2.23
CA LEU A 396 -26.44 -2.09 -1.66
C LEU A 396 -26.21 -2.69 -0.27
N ARG A 397 -24.95 -2.76 0.16
CA ARG A 397 -24.54 -3.20 1.51
C ARG A 397 -24.56 -2.06 2.53
N LEU A 398 -24.64 -0.81 2.09
CA LEU A 398 -24.76 0.35 2.96
C LEU A 398 -26.15 0.39 3.58
N ARG A 399 -26.23 0.09 4.87
CA ARG A 399 -27.48 0.06 5.63
C ARG A 399 -27.78 1.43 6.25
N PRO A 400 -29.06 1.86 6.33
CA PRO A 400 -29.44 3.09 7.04
C PRO A 400 -28.93 3.16 8.47
N GLU A 401 -28.86 2.02 9.16
CA GLU A 401 -28.34 1.89 10.53
C GLU A 401 -26.84 2.22 10.66
N TYR A 402 -26.10 2.32 9.54
CA TYR A 402 -24.73 2.79 9.58
C TYR A 402 -24.58 4.32 9.59
N MET A 403 -25.66 5.04 9.29
CA MET A 403 -25.66 6.50 9.25
C MET A 403 -25.87 7.09 10.63
N ASP A 404 -25.40 8.32 10.85
CA ASP A 404 -25.69 9.06 12.08
C ASP A 404 -27.14 9.58 12.04
N PRO A 405 -28.03 9.13 12.95
CA PRO A 405 -29.41 9.63 13.00
C PRO A 405 -29.51 11.09 13.46
N ASN A 406 -28.45 11.65 14.04
CA ASN A 406 -28.40 13.03 14.54
C ASN A 406 -27.59 13.96 13.62
N LEU A 407 -27.31 13.55 12.38
CA LEU A 407 -26.56 14.33 11.42
C LEU A 407 -27.25 15.68 11.18
N VAL A 408 -26.52 16.77 11.40
CA VAL A 408 -27.00 18.12 11.09
C VAL A 408 -26.88 18.37 9.59
N VAL A 409 -28.00 18.68 8.94
CA VAL A 409 -28.07 18.93 7.49
C VAL A 409 -28.88 20.20 7.25
N ASP A 410 -28.45 21.01 6.28
CA ASP A 410 -29.28 22.09 5.76
C ASP A 410 -30.25 21.54 4.70
N GLU A 411 -31.52 21.33 5.09
CA GLU A 411 -32.53 20.68 4.24
C GLU A 411 -32.86 21.48 2.98
N ASP A 412 -32.75 22.81 3.01
CA ASP A 412 -32.99 23.66 1.83
C ASP A 412 -31.87 23.47 0.80
N ILE A 413 -30.62 23.38 1.25
CA ILE A 413 -29.47 23.08 0.39
C ILE A 413 -29.58 21.66 -0.16
N LYS A 414 -29.94 20.69 0.68
CA LYS A 414 -30.16 19.30 0.25
C LYS A 414 -31.21 19.25 -0.86
N ALA A 415 -32.35 19.94 -0.69
CA ALA A 415 -33.40 20.00 -1.70
C ALA A 415 -32.91 20.59 -3.03
N GLN A 416 -32.11 21.67 -2.99
CA GLN A 416 -31.51 22.26 -4.20
C GLN A 416 -30.57 21.29 -4.92
N LEU A 417 -29.75 20.54 -4.18
CA LEU A 417 -28.82 19.57 -4.77
C LEU A 417 -29.57 18.37 -5.39
N LEU A 418 -30.65 17.92 -4.74
CA LEU A 418 -31.56 16.90 -5.28
C LEU A 418 -32.25 17.37 -6.56
N GLU A 419 -32.78 18.59 -6.59
CA GLU A 419 -33.38 19.20 -7.79
C GLU A 419 -32.34 19.34 -8.92
N GLY A 420 -31.09 19.65 -8.58
CA GLY A 420 -29.95 19.64 -9.48
C GLY A 420 -29.51 18.26 -9.99
N GLY A 421 -30.17 17.18 -9.53
CA GLY A 421 -29.99 15.81 -10.02
C GLY A 421 -28.89 15.01 -9.31
N MET A 422 -28.44 15.43 -8.11
CA MET A 422 -27.69 14.55 -7.22
C MET A 422 -28.62 13.54 -6.54
N ASP A 423 -28.11 12.37 -6.16
CA ASP A 423 -28.86 11.44 -5.31
C ASP A 423 -28.79 11.84 -3.82
N ASP A 424 -29.68 11.26 -3.02
CA ASP A 424 -29.91 11.61 -1.62
C ASP A 424 -28.63 11.57 -0.75
N LEU A 425 -27.81 10.54 -0.89
CA LEU A 425 -26.60 10.38 -0.07
C LEU A 425 -25.58 11.47 -0.37
N LEU A 426 -25.36 11.76 -1.65
CA LEU A 426 -24.40 12.78 -2.06
C LEU A 426 -24.91 14.20 -1.76
N ALA A 427 -26.21 14.45 -1.96
CA ALA A 427 -26.84 15.72 -1.60
C ALA A 427 -26.74 15.96 -0.09
N THR A 428 -27.02 14.94 0.75
CA THR A 428 -26.83 15.01 2.21
C THR A 428 -25.39 15.31 2.60
N HIS A 429 -24.41 14.68 1.95
CA HIS A 429 -22.99 14.94 2.23
C HIS A 429 -22.63 16.42 2.04
N PHE A 430 -22.91 17.00 0.88
CA PHE A 430 -22.58 18.40 0.61
C PHE A 430 -23.42 19.37 1.44
N ALA A 431 -24.72 19.09 1.64
CA ALA A 431 -25.57 19.89 2.52
C ALA A 431 -25.07 19.90 3.98
N HIS A 432 -24.48 18.80 4.47
CA HIS A 432 -23.81 18.76 5.77
C HIS A 432 -22.54 19.63 5.78
N LEU A 433 -21.68 19.55 4.76
CA LEU A 433 -20.48 20.41 4.68
C LEU A 433 -20.86 21.91 4.65
N PHE A 434 -22.01 22.22 4.06
CA PHE A 434 -22.54 23.56 3.86
C PHE A 434 -23.35 24.05 5.05
N ILE A 435 -23.29 23.40 6.21
CA ILE A 435 -23.74 24.01 7.48
C ILE A 435 -22.72 25.03 8.00
N ARG A 436 -21.47 24.97 7.53
CA ARG A 436 -20.37 25.84 7.97
C ARG A 436 -20.39 27.17 7.25
N ASP A 437 -19.95 28.23 7.91
CA ASP A 437 -19.70 29.50 7.23
C ASP A 437 -18.39 29.46 6.41
N PRO A 438 -18.32 30.14 5.26
CA PRO A 438 -17.05 30.40 4.58
C PRO A 438 -16.19 31.32 5.44
N ILE A 439 -14.92 30.96 5.66
CA ILE A 439 -14.05 31.65 6.62
C ILE A 439 -13.04 32.58 5.96
N VAL A 440 -12.63 32.31 4.71
CA VAL A 440 -11.67 33.14 3.97
C VAL A 440 -12.30 33.53 2.65
N ILE A 441 -12.85 34.73 2.57
CA ILE A 441 -13.51 35.26 1.37
C ILE A 441 -12.64 36.39 0.81
N PHE A 442 -12.35 36.36 -0.48
CA PHE A 442 -11.68 37.45 -1.18
C PHE A 442 -12.71 38.39 -1.81
N GLN A 443 -12.45 39.70 -1.75
CA GLN A 443 -13.36 40.72 -2.25
C GLN A 443 -13.58 40.60 -3.76
N GLU A 444 -12.51 40.27 -4.49
CA GLU A 444 -12.49 40.14 -5.94
C GLU A 444 -13.38 38.98 -6.41
N ASP A 445 -13.46 37.90 -5.63
CA ASP A 445 -14.33 36.75 -5.93
C ASP A 445 -15.83 37.11 -5.82
N LEU A 446 -16.19 38.23 -5.18
CA LEU A 446 -17.60 38.62 -4.99
C LEU A 446 -18.17 39.47 -6.14
N GLU A 447 -17.35 39.86 -7.11
CA GLU A 447 -17.76 40.78 -8.19
C GLU A 447 -18.69 40.12 -9.22
N GLU A 448 -18.34 38.91 -9.68
CA GLU A 448 -19.10 38.16 -10.68
C GLU A 448 -19.02 36.65 -10.41
N LEU A 449 -20.14 35.95 -10.57
CA LEU A 449 -20.17 34.49 -10.52
C LEU A 449 -19.58 33.88 -11.80
N ASP A 450 -18.38 33.33 -11.72
CA ASP A 450 -17.79 32.52 -12.79
C ASP A 450 -18.02 31.01 -12.54
N LEU A 451 -18.82 30.38 -13.40
CA LEU A 451 -19.11 28.94 -13.38
C LEU A 451 -17.98 28.07 -13.95
N ASN A 452 -16.92 28.68 -14.47
CA ASN A 452 -15.68 28.00 -14.85
C ASN A 452 -14.59 28.10 -13.76
N LYS A 453 -14.91 28.70 -12.61
CA LYS A 453 -14.12 28.66 -11.39
C LYS A 453 -14.77 27.74 -10.35
N THR A 454 -14.03 27.51 -9.28
CA THR A 454 -14.49 26.69 -8.13
C THR A 454 -14.22 27.38 -6.79
N ASP A 455 -13.84 28.65 -6.81
CA ASP A 455 -13.47 29.47 -5.65
C ASP A 455 -14.52 29.48 -4.53
N HIS A 456 -15.79 29.70 -4.83
CA HIS A 456 -16.86 29.70 -3.82
C HIS A 456 -17.15 28.30 -3.28
N PHE A 457 -17.16 27.28 -4.14
CA PHE A 457 -17.29 25.89 -3.71
C PHE A 457 -16.12 25.46 -2.81
N GLU A 458 -14.89 25.75 -3.23
CA GLU A 458 -13.66 25.41 -2.50
C GLU A 458 -13.52 26.21 -1.21
N ASN A 459 -14.17 27.36 -1.06
CA ASN A 459 -14.23 28.07 0.22
C ASN A 459 -14.82 27.20 1.33
N LEU A 460 -15.87 26.45 1.01
CA LEU A 460 -16.54 25.53 1.92
C LEU A 460 -15.87 24.15 1.93
N GLN A 461 -15.55 23.59 0.77
CA GLN A 461 -14.96 22.25 0.65
C GLN A 461 -13.54 22.19 1.26
N SER A 462 -12.66 23.12 0.89
CA SER A 462 -11.26 23.10 1.34
C SER A 462 -11.11 23.40 2.83
N THR A 463 -12.13 23.99 3.46
CA THR A 463 -12.14 24.34 4.90
C THR A 463 -13.05 23.46 5.76
N ASN A 464 -13.57 22.38 5.19
CA ASN A 464 -14.00 21.19 5.94
C ASN A 464 -12.87 20.14 5.82
N TRP A 465 -12.16 19.89 6.92
CA TRP A 465 -11.00 19.01 6.95
C TRP A 465 -11.38 17.70 7.63
N GLN A 466 -11.78 16.73 6.82
CA GLN A 466 -12.16 15.41 7.31
C GLN A 466 -11.00 14.41 7.22
N HIS A 467 -11.08 13.24 7.88
CA HIS A 467 -10.07 12.18 7.68
C HIS A 467 -10.20 11.53 6.29
N MET A 468 -11.40 11.55 5.74
CA MET A 468 -11.68 11.25 4.33
C MET A 468 -12.16 12.51 3.63
N ARG A 469 -11.64 12.82 2.44
CA ARG A 469 -12.17 13.90 1.60
C ARG A 469 -12.53 13.39 0.22
N PHE A 470 -13.78 13.63 -0.19
CA PHE A 470 -14.25 13.37 -1.54
C PHE A 470 -14.04 14.62 -2.40
N LYS A 471 -13.19 14.54 -3.43
CA LYS A 471 -12.73 15.68 -4.23
C LYS A 471 -13.34 15.62 -5.63
N PRO A 472 -14.27 16.53 -5.98
CA PRO A 472 -14.74 16.68 -7.35
C PRO A 472 -13.59 17.03 -8.31
N PRO A 473 -13.77 16.82 -9.61
CA PRO A 473 -12.87 17.37 -10.62
C PRO A 473 -12.79 18.91 -10.55
N PRO A 474 -11.64 19.50 -10.86
CA PRO A 474 -11.52 20.95 -11.06
C PRO A 474 -12.39 21.41 -12.23
N ALA A 475 -12.62 22.73 -12.34
CA ALA A 475 -13.49 23.30 -13.36
C ALA A 475 -13.00 23.06 -14.81
N ASP A 476 -11.68 23.03 -15.02
CA ASP A 476 -11.09 22.66 -16.32
C ASP A 476 -11.28 21.17 -16.68
N ASN A 477 -11.78 20.38 -15.72
CA ASN A 477 -12.06 18.96 -15.83
C ASN A 477 -10.81 18.15 -16.24
N SER A 478 -9.60 18.61 -15.91
CA SER A 478 -8.34 17.99 -16.31
C SER A 478 -8.07 16.65 -15.62
N ILE A 479 -8.56 16.47 -14.38
CA ILE A 479 -8.39 15.26 -13.54
C ILE A 479 -9.74 14.67 -13.08
N GLY A 480 -9.75 13.42 -12.63
CA GLY A 480 -10.96 12.67 -12.28
C GLY A 480 -11.52 12.95 -10.87
N TRP A 481 -12.56 12.19 -10.51
CA TRP A 481 -13.06 12.14 -9.12
C TRP A 481 -11.99 11.53 -8.22
N ARG A 482 -11.74 12.15 -7.07
CA ARG A 482 -10.66 11.74 -6.18
C ARG A 482 -11.15 11.50 -4.76
N VAL A 483 -10.40 10.68 -4.03
CA VAL A 483 -10.59 10.40 -2.60
C VAL A 483 -9.26 10.60 -1.92
N GLU A 484 -9.24 11.38 -0.85
CA GLU A 484 -8.03 11.69 -0.10
C GLU A 484 -8.13 11.09 1.31
N PHE A 485 -7.12 10.31 1.69
CA PHE A 485 -6.94 9.66 2.98
C PHE A 485 -5.92 10.49 3.79
N ARG A 486 -6.37 11.10 4.88
CA ARG A 486 -5.68 12.18 5.60
C ARG A 486 -5.23 11.91 7.06
N PRO A 487 -5.57 10.78 7.73
CA PRO A 487 -5.33 10.67 9.17
C PRO A 487 -3.89 10.34 9.56
N MET A 488 -3.08 9.78 8.66
CA MET A 488 -1.74 9.28 9.01
C MET A 488 -0.82 10.40 9.50
N GLU A 489 -0.06 10.12 10.53
CA GLU A 489 1.02 10.99 10.99
C GLU A 489 2.21 10.88 10.03
N ILE A 490 3.03 11.93 9.92
CA ILE A 490 4.27 11.83 9.16
C ILE A 490 5.29 11.00 9.96
N GLN A 491 6.06 10.15 9.27
CA GLN A 491 7.04 9.27 9.87
C GLN A 491 8.46 9.83 9.74
N VAL A 492 9.40 9.33 10.57
CA VAL A 492 10.76 9.86 10.67
C VAL A 492 11.55 9.67 9.37
N THR A 493 11.39 8.52 8.70
CA THR A 493 12.11 8.18 7.47
C THR A 493 11.24 8.19 6.22
N ASP A 494 11.85 8.43 5.07
CA ASP A 494 11.21 8.30 3.75
C ASP A 494 10.77 6.84 3.49
N PHE A 495 11.52 5.86 4.01
CA PHE A 495 11.12 4.44 4.00
C PHE A 495 9.78 4.19 4.68
N GLU A 496 9.59 4.67 5.90
CA GLU A 496 8.34 4.48 6.64
C GLU A 496 7.17 5.17 5.92
N ASN A 497 7.38 6.40 5.44
CA ASN A 497 6.36 7.16 4.71
C ASN A 497 5.96 6.47 3.39
N ALA A 498 6.92 5.91 2.67
CA ALA A 498 6.67 5.11 1.48
C ALA A 498 5.95 3.79 1.82
N ALA A 499 6.36 3.10 2.89
CA ALA A 499 5.73 1.86 3.32
C ALA A 499 4.24 2.03 3.61
N PHE A 500 3.86 3.05 4.38
CA PHE A 500 2.46 3.35 4.67
C PHE A 500 1.69 3.82 3.42
N SER A 501 2.32 4.62 2.56
CA SER A 501 1.75 5.03 1.27
C SER A 501 1.41 3.83 0.40
N VAL A 502 2.39 2.95 0.17
CA VAL A 502 2.24 1.74 -0.66
C VAL A 502 1.23 0.77 -0.06
N PHE A 503 1.23 0.60 1.27
CA PHE A 503 0.26 -0.27 1.94
C PHE A 503 -1.18 0.18 1.71
N MET A 504 -1.47 1.49 1.84
CA MET A 504 -2.82 2.00 1.58
C MET A 504 -3.24 1.82 0.12
N VAL A 505 -2.30 1.91 -0.82
CA VAL A 505 -2.55 1.61 -2.25
C VAL A 505 -2.89 0.13 -2.44
N LEU A 506 -2.12 -0.77 -1.83
CA LEU A 506 -2.37 -2.21 -1.90
C LEU A 506 -3.70 -2.59 -1.25
N VAL A 507 -4.05 -2.01 -0.10
CA VAL A 507 -5.34 -2.20 0.56
C VAL A 507 -6.48 -1.72 -0.34
N THR A 508 -6.34 -0.56 -0.97
CA THR A 508 -7.35 -0.05 -1.91
C THR A 508 -7.54 -0.98 -3.10
N ARG A 509 -6.45 -1.51 -3.66
CA ARG A 509 -6.51 -2.50 -4.74
C ARG A 509 -7.17 -3.81 -4.30
N ALA A 510 -6.89 -4.29 -3.09
CA ALA A 510 -7.53 -5.47 -2.53
C ALA A 510 -9.03 -5.26 -2.26
N ILE A 511 -9.43 -4.09 -1.75
CA ILE A 511 -10.84 -3.70 -1.56
C ILE A 511 -11.62 -3.83 -2.87
N LEU A 512 -11.06 -3.29 -3.96
CA LEU A 512 -11.72 -3.32 -5.26
C LEU A 512 -11.68 -4.71 -5.90
N SER A 513 -10.56 -5.43 -5.77
CA SER A 513 -10.37 -6.74 -6.42
C SER A 513 -11.18 -7.86 -5.76
N PHE A 514 -11.30 -7.84 -4.44
CA PHE A 514 -12.05 -8.84 -3.67
C PHE A 514 -13.47 -8.39 -3.29
N ASP A 515 -13.89 -7.21 -3.74
CA ASP A 515 -15.19 -6.61 -3.40
C ASP A 515 -15.44 -6.56 -1.88
N LEU A 516 -14.44 -6.10 -1.13
CA LEU A 516 -14.50 -6.08 0.34
C LEU A 516 -15.57 -5.12 0.86
N ASN A 517 -16.07 -5.39 2.07
CA ASN A 517 -17.04 -4.60 2.80
C ASN A 517 -16.53 -4.28 4.22
N PHE A 518 -16.17 -3.03 4.48
CA PHE A 518 -15.74 -2.54 5.79
C PHE A 518 -16.79 -1.69 6.51
N TYR A 519 -18.01 -1.54 5.99
CA TYR A 519 -19.03 -0.73 6.66
C TYR A 519 -19.26 -1.18 8.11
N ILE A 520 -19.21 -0.19 8.99
CA ILE A 520 -19.65 -0.18 10.39
C ILE A 520 -20.40 1.13 10.63
N PRO A 521 -21.24 1.26 11.68
CA PRO A 521 -21.86 2.53 12.00
C PRO A 521 -20.85 3.67 12.10
N ILE A 522 -21.12 4.80 11.46
CA ILE A 522 -20.16 5.91 11.38
C ILE A 522 -19.85 6.51 12.75
N THR A 523 -20.79 6.41 13.70
CA THR A 523 -20.57 6.78 15.10
C THR A 523 -19.55 5.88 15.81
N ARG A 524 -19.36 4.63 15.34
CA ARG A 524 -18.27 3.75 15.80
C ARG A 524 -16.93 4.13 15.18
N VAL A 525 -16.92 4.68 13.97
CA VAL A 525 -15.71 5.29 13.39
C VAL A 525 -15.31 6.52 14.21
N ASP A 526 -16.27 7.36 14.61
CA ASP A 526 -16.03 8.50 15.50
C ASP A 526 -15.46 8.05 16.86
N GLU A 527 -16.05 7.02 17.49
CA GLU A 527 -15.52 6.45 18.74
C GLU A 527 -14.09 5.89 18.58
N ASN A 528 -13.83 5.19 17.48
CA ASN A 528 -12.49 4.70 17.17
C ASN A 528 -11.47 5.85 17.00
N MET A 529 -11.87 6.99 16.43
CA MET A 529 -11.00 8.16 16.32
C MET A 529 -10.61 8.70 17.70
N GLU A 530 -11.51 8.67 18.68
CA GLU A 530 -11.17 9.03 20.06
C GLU A 530 -10.24 8.00 20.70
N ARG A 531 -10.48 6.70 20.52
CA ARG A 531 -9.60 5.64 21.06
C ARG A 531 -8.18 5.71 20.50
N ALA A 532 -8.01 6.11 19.24
CA ALA A 532 -6.70 6.26 18.60
C ALA A 532 -5.78 7.28 19.28
N HIS A 533 -6.31 8.15 20.15
CA HIS A 533 -5.52 9.14 20.87
C HIS A 533 -4.80 8.59 22.09
N ALA A 534 -5.20 7.44 22.64
CA ALA A 534 -4.60 6.91 23.86
C ALA A 534 -3.09 6.64 23.70
N VAL A 535 -2.34 6.77 24.80
CA VAL A 535 -0.90 6.42 24.80
C VAL A 535 -0.73 4.92 24.58
N ASP A 536 0.07 4.55 23.58
CA ASP A 536 0.23 3.21 23.06
C ASP A 536 -1.10 2.59 22.58
N ALA A 537 -2.02 3.38 22.00
CA ALA A 537 -3.31 2.90 21.50
C ALA A 537 -3.16 1.69 20.55
N VAL A 538 -2.12 1.68 19.72
CA VAL A 538 -1.79 0.56 18.83
C VAL A 538 -1.65 -0.78 19.55
N LEU A 539 -1.20 -0.78 20.81
CA LEU A 539 -0.97 -1.99 21.62
C LEU A 539 -2.05 -2.24 22.68
N LYS A 540 -2.70 -1.18 23.19
CA LYS A 540 -3.56 -1.26 24.37
C LYS A 540 -5.05 -1.15 24.06
N GLU A 541 -5.40 -0.44 22.98
CA GLU A 541 -6.80 -0.17 22.66
C GLU A 541 -7.37 -1.23 21.71
N ARG A 542 -8.69 -1.35 21.74
CA ARG A 542 -9.46 -2.13 20.76
C ARG A 542 -10.31 -1.17 19.94
N PHE A 543 -10.56 -1.51 18.70
CA PHE A 543 -11.28 -0.69 17.74
C PHE A 543 -12.42 -1.49 17.12
N TYR A 544 -13.59 -0.86 16.95
CA TYR A 544 -14.68 -1.49 16.21
C TYR A 544 -14.28 -1.69 14.75
N PHE A 545 -14.36 -2.93 14.28
CA PHE A 545 -14.00 -3.29 12.93
C PHE A 545 -14.87 -4.43 12.40
N ARG A 546 -14.98 -4.53 11.07
CA ARG A 546 -15.81 -5.54 10.41
C ARG A 546 -15.30 -6.95 10.74
N ARG A 547 -16.19 -7.86 11.16
CA ARG A 547 -15.83 -9.26 11.42
C ARG A 547 -15.43 -10.01 10.16
N ASN A 548 -16.27 -9.92 9.12
CA ASN A 548 -16.06 -10.58 7.84
C ASN A 548 -16.22 -9.54 6.70
N PRO A 549 -15.13 -9.21 5.99
CA PRO A 549 -15.18 -8.25 4.89
C PRO A 549 -15.55 -8.88 3.56
N PHE A 550 -15.60 -10.22 3.44
CA PHE A 550 -15.80 -10.89 2.16
C PHE A 550 -17.29 -11.02 1.80
N PRO A 551 -17.62 -11.05 0.49
CA PRO A 551 -18.98 -11.32 0.04
C PRO A 551 -19.54 -12.65 0.59
N ALA A 552 -20.77 -12.63 1.10
CA ALA A 552 -21.43 -13.83 1.61
C ALA A 552 -21.59 -14.89 0.50
N ARG A 553 -21.00 -16.07 0.69
CA ARG A 553 -21.33 -17.26 -0.13
C ARG A 553 -22.81 -17.59 0.12
N ARG A 554 -23.64 -17.67 -0.93
CA ARG A 554 -25.03 -18.14 -0.80
C ARG A 554 -25.03 -19.50 -0.10
N ALA A 555 -25.51 -19.53 1.14
CA ALA A 555 -25.73 -20.77 1.87
C ALA A 555 -26.74 -21.63 1.09
N ARG A 556 -26.38 -22.90 0.81
CA ARG A 556 -27.39 -23.90 0.46
C ARG A 556 -28.32 -24.03 1.66
N GLY A 557 -29.60 -23.71 1.46
CA GLY A 557 -30.62 -23.81 2.49
C GLY A 557 -30.61 -25.19 3.16
N LEU A 558 -30.50 -25.19 4.48
CA LEU A 558 -30.82 -26.33 5.33
C LEU A 558 -32.25 -26.16 5.81
N ASN A 559 -33.01 -27.24 5.71
CA ASN A 559 -34.42 -27.36 6.03
C ASN A 559 -34.75 -27.05 7.50
N GLY A 560 -35.93 -26.48 7.72
CA GLY A 560 -36.66 -26.45 9.00
C GLY A 560 -38.15 -26.29 8.70
N GLU A 561 -38.96 -27.14 9.30
CA GLU A 561 -40.30 -27.58 8.86
C GLU A 561 -41.46 -26.65 9.27
N GLY A 562 -42.59 -26.79 8.54
CA GLY A 562 -43.93 -26.68 9.10
C GLY A 562 -44.71 -25.39 8.84
N GLU A 563 -45.57 -25.37 7.83
CA GLU A 563 -47.03 -25.32 8.03
C GLU A 563 -47.81 -25.29 6.69
N THR A 564 -48.91 -26.03 6.70
CA THR A 564 -49.84 -26.29 5.61
C THR A 564 -50.80 -25.13 5.36
N SER A 565 -51.07 -24.74 4.11
CA SER A 565 -52.44 -24.48 3.63
C SER A 565 -52.56 -24.17 2.11
N SER A 566 -53.33 -25.03 1.45
CA SER A 566 -54.35 -24.77 0.40
C SER A 566 -54.10 -23.88 -0.85
N ARG A 567 -54.18 -24.59 -1.99
CA ARG A 567 -55.02 -24.40 -3.20
C ARG A 567 -54.42 -23.82 -4.50
N PRO A 568 -54.93 -24.28 -5.69
CA PRO A 568 -54.24 -24.15 -6.97
C PRO A 568 -54.90 -23.20 -7.98
N GLY A 569 -54.08 -22.66 -8.88
CA GLY A 569 -54.48 -22.34 -10.26
C GLY A 569 -54.54 -20.86 -10.63
N SER A 570 -53.60 -20.40 -11.46
CA SER A 570 -53.84 -19.61 -12.70
C SER A 570 -52.51 -19.26 -13.40
N ARG A 571 -52.40 -19.59 -14.70
CA ARG A 571 -51.50 -18.96 -15.70
C ARG A 571 -52.25 -17.78 -16.37
N PRO A 572 -51.68 -16.92 -17.25
CA PRO A 572 -50.30 -16.77 -17.74
C PRO A 572 -49.77 -15.31 -17.72
N GLY A 573 -48.47 -15.08 -17.97
CA GLY A 573 -47.96 -13.74 -18.24
C GLY A 573 -46.46 -13.69 -18.52
N SER A 574 -46.11 -13.62 -19.80
CA SER A 574 -44.76 -13.41 -20.34
C SER A 574 -44.13 -12.09 -19.87
N ARG A 575 -43.00 -12.17 -19.17
CA ARG A 575 -42.01 -11.09 -19.10
C ARG A 575 -40.61 -11.70 -19.12
N ALA A 576 -39.83 -11.34 -20.14
CA ALA A 576 -38.43 -11.72 -20.29
C ALA A 576 -37.60 -11.18 -19.11
N PRO A 577 -36.64 -11.94 -18.54
CA PRO A 577 -35.67 -11.38 -17.63
C PRO A 577 -34.44 -10.92 -18.42
N SER A 578 -34.17 -9.62 -18.28
CA SER A 578 -32.94 -8.94 -18.66
C SER A 578 -31.72 -9.57 -17.95
N ARG A 579 -30.63 -9.74 -18.70
CA ARG A 579 -29.29 -10.07 -18.18
C ARG A 579 -28.80 -8.92 -17.31
N ALA A 580 -28.55 -9.17 -16.03
CA ALA A 580 -27.78 -8.30 -15.15
C ALA A 580 -26.71 -9.15 -14.43
N PRO A 581 -25.47 -8.64 -14.24
CA PRO A 581 -24.44 -9.30 -13.46
C PRO A 581 -24.91 -9.47 -12.01
N SER A 582 -24.55 -10.60 -11.38
CA SER A 582 -25.01 -10.99 -10.04
C SER A 582 -24.66 -9.94 -9.00
N ARG A 583 -25.65 -9.15 -8.58
CA ARG A 583 -25.56 -8.11 -7.54
C ARG A 583 -25.18 -8.71 -6.17
N PRO A 584 -24.38 -8.01 -5.34
CA PRO A 584 -24.20 -8.37 -3.93
C PRO A 584 -25.54 -8.39 -3.21
N ALA A 585 -25.76 -9.39 -2.36
CA ALA A 585 -26.97 -9.45 -1.53
C ALA A 585 -26.86 -8.44 -0.39
N THR A 586 -27.97 -7.77 -0.06
CA THR A 586 -28.08 -6.95 1.15
C THR A 586 -27.84 -7.83 2.39
N PRO A 587 -26.99 -7.43 3.34
CA PRO A 587 -26.82 -8.16 4.61
C PRO A 587 -28.16 -8.35 5.33
N VAL A 588 -28.34 -9.50 5.98
CA VAL A 588 -29.54 -9.85 6.76
C VAL A 588 -29.14 -10.11 8.22
N GLY A 589 -29.88 -9.56 9.18
CA GLY A 589 -29.59 -9.68 10.62
C GLY A 589 -29.37 -8.34 11.32
N ALA A 590 -29.02 -8.38 12.61
CA ALA A 590 -28.68 -7.18 13.38
C ALA A 590 -27.35 -6.59 12.90
N VAL A 591 -27.24 -5.26 12.88
CA VAL A 591 -26.02 -4.56 12.43
C VAL A 591 -24.84 -4.87 13.36
N GLU A 592 -25.13 -5.02 14.64
CA GLU A 592 -24.20 -5.26 15.73
C GLU A 592 -23.47 -6.60 15.60
N ASP A 593 -24.06 -7.57 14.89
CA ASP A 593 -23.45 -8.86 14.62
C ASP A 593 -22.36 -8.77 13.52
N GLU A 594 -22.34 -7.69 12.74
CA GLU A 594 -21.45 -7.55 11.57
C GLU A 594 -20.05 -7.03 11.92
N TYR A 595 -19.88 -6.44 13.10
CA TYR A 595 -18.62 -5.85 13.56
C TYR A 595 -18.29 -6.28 15.00
N THR A 596 -17.03 -6.08 15.40
CA THR A 596 -16.53 -6.39 16.74
C THR A 596 -15.34 -5.52 17.10
N GLU A 597 -14.95 -5.52 18.37
CA GLU A 597 -13.74 -4.83 18.80
C GLU A 597 -12.53 -5.72 18.53
N MET A 598 -11.50 -5.18 17.90
CA MET A 598 -10.23 -5.84 17.58
C MET A 598 -9.06 -4.90 17.92
N THR A 599 -7.93 -5.45 18.37
CA THR A 599 -6.67 -4.69 18.46
C THR A 599 -6.16 -4.31 17.06
N VAL A 600 -5.24 -3.34 16.98
CA VAL A 600 -4.60 -3.02 15.69
C VAL A 600 -3.81 -4.23 15.16
N ASP A 601 -3.20 -5.03 16.02
CA ASP A 601 -2.53 -6.27 15.64
C ASP A 601 -3.48 -7.25 14.95
N GLU A 602 -4.65 -7.51 15.56
CA GLU A 602 -5.68 -8.38 14.97
C GLU A 602 -6.20 -7.84 13.62
N ILE A 603 -6.33 -6.52 13.47
CA ILE A 603 -6.78 -5.90 12.21
C ILE A 603 -5.69 -5.97 11.14
N ILE A 604 -4.42 -5.80 11.49
CA ILE A 604 -3.32 -5.76 10.52
C ILE A 604 -2.83 -7.16 10.18
N ASN A 605 -2.57 -7.99 11.19
CA ASN A 605 -1.93 -9.31 11.06
C ASN A 605 -2.93 -10.49 11.11
N GLY A 606 -4.16 -10.25 11.56
CA GLY A 606 -5.21 -11.25 11.65
C GLY A 606 -5.46 -11.79 13.06
N CYS A 607 -6.63 -12.40 13.26
CA CYS A 607 -6.98 -13.08 14.49
C CYS A 607 -6.40 -14.50 14.53
N HIS A 608 -6.09 -15.01 15.73
CA HIS A 608 -5.52 -16.35 15.90
C HIS A 608 -6.55 -17.51 15.75
N ASP A 609 -7.85 -17.22 15.89
CA ASP A 609 -8.97 -18.15 15.61
C ASP A 609 -9.58 -17.84 14.24
N ASP A 610 -10.57 -18.61 13.73
CA ASP A 610 -11.30 -18.46 12.43
C ASP A 610 -12.03 -17.09 12.21
N GLY A 611 -11.49 -15.98 12.72
CA GLY A 611 -11.96 -14.61 12.68
C GLY A 611 -11.40 -13.80 11.50
N PHE A 612 -11.19 -12.50 11.73
CA PHE A 612 -10.74 -11.59 10.69
C PHE A 612 -9.33 -11.99 10.22
N PRO A 613 -9.09 -12.16 8.90
CA PRO A 613 -7.81 -12.68 8.40
C PRO A 613 -6.63 -11.72 8.54
N GLY A 614 -6.88 -10.42 8.77
CA GLY A 614 -5.85 -9.38 8.76
C GLY A 614 -5.72 -8.68 7.41
N LEU A 615 -5.42 -7.38 7.43
CA LEU A 615 -5.23 -6.58 6.22
C LEU A 615 -3.96 -6.98 5.45
N ILE A 616 -2.89 -7.36 6.14
CA ILE A 616 -1.67 -7.84 5.48
C ILE A 616 -1.94 -9.17 4.77
N PRO A 617 -2.48 -10.23 5.41
CA PRO A 617 -2.83 -11.45 4.70
C PRO A 617 -3.78 -11.25 3.52
N ILE A 618 -4.72 -10.29 3.61
CA ILE A 618 -5.58 -9.89 2.48
C ILE A 618 -4.75 -9.28 1.34
N VAL A 619 -3.83 -8.36 1.65
CA VAL A 619 -2.93 -7.74 0.67
C VAL A 619 -2.01 -8.78 0.03
N GLU A 620 -1.47 -9.70 0.81
CA GLU A 620 -0.63 -10.79 0.28
C GLU A 620 -1.43 -11.70 -0.65
N SER A 621 -2.65 -12.07 -0.26
CA SER A 621 -3.54 -12.84 -1.15
C SER A 621 -3.85 -12.08 -2.44
N TYR A 622 -3.98 -10.76 -2.38
CA TYR A 622 -4.14 -9.94 -3.57
C TYR A 622 -2.89 -10.01 -4.45
N LEU A 623 -1.70 -9.79 -3.88
CA LEU A 623 -0.43 -9.87 -4.60
C LEU A 623 -0.20 -11.24 -5.24
N ASP A 624 -0.58 -12.33 -4.56
CA ASP A 624 -0.46 -13.69 -5.08
C ASP A 624 -1.47 -13.99 -6.21
N SER A 625 -2.58 -13.25 -6.26
CA SER A 625 -3.61 -13.38 -7.30
C SER A 625 -3.27 -12.65 -8.60
N VAL A 626 -2.25 -11.80 -8.59
CA VAL A 626 -1.81 -10.99 -9.73
C VAL A 626 -0.37 -11.33 -10.11
N ASN A 627 0.01 -11.02 -11.36
CA ASN A 627 1.37 -11.31 -11.84
C ASN A 627 2.36 -10.22 -11.40
N VAL A 628 2.96 -10.39 -10.22
CA VAL A 628 4.04 -9.53 -9.69
C VAL A 628 5.35 -10.29 -9.76
N ASP A 629 6.41 -9.66 -10.28
CA ASP A 629 7.72 -10.31 -10.30
C ASP A 629 8.30 -10.49 -8.89
N VAL A 630 9.10 -11.55 -8.72
CA VAL A 630 9.61 -11.97 -7.41
C VAL A 630 10.40 -10.87 -6.73
N GLN A 631 11.23 -10.12 -7.48
CA GLN A 631 12.01 -9.03 -6.93
C GLN A 631 11.08 -7.96 -6.33
N THR A 632 10.09 -7.52 -7.10
CA THR A 632 9.10 -6.54 -6.65
C THR A 632 8.34 -7.05 -5.42
N ARG A 633 7.94 -8.32 -5.41
CA ARG A 633 7.26 -8.95 -4.26
C ARG A 633 8.14 -8.96 -3.00
N CYS A 634 9.42 -9.27 -3.13
CA CYS A 634 10.39 -9.27 -2.02
C CYS A 634 10.64 -7.86 -1.49
N GLU A 635 10.71 -6.85 -2.34
CA GLU A 635 10.87 -5.46 -1.90
C GLU A 635 9.61 -4.96 -1.18
N LEU A 636 8.42 -5.23 -1.73
CA LEU A 636 7.14 -4.91 -1.07
C LEU A 636 7.00 -5.61 0.30
N ASP A 637 7.50 -6.84 0.45
CA ASP A 637 7.51 -7.55 1.73
C ASP A 637 8.21 -6.76 2.83
N THR A 638 9.28 -6.02 2.52
CA THR A 638 9.98 -5.20 3.51
C THR A 638 9.09 -4.09 4.08
N TYR A 639 8.24 -3.47 3.25
CA TYR A 639 7.25 -2.49 3.69
C TYR A 639 6.17 -3.14 4.53
N LEU A 640 5.62 -4.29 4.10
CA LEU A 640 4.58 -5.00 4.84
C LEU A 640 5.07 -5.48 6.20
N ARG A 641 6.33 -5.94 6.30
CA ARG A 641 6.95 -6.36 7.56
C ARG A 641 7.12 -5.22 8.56
N LEU A 642 7.43 -4.00 8.11
CA LEU A 642 7.46 -2.83 9.00
C LEU A 642 6.08 -2.63 9.66
N ILE A 643 5.03 -2.63 8.85
CA ILE A 643 3.65 -2.39 9.28
C ILE A 643 3.17 -3.50 10.21
N SER A 644 3.40 -4.75 9.83
CA SER A 644 3.10 -5.94 10.64
C SER A 644 3.75 -5.87 12.02
N GLN A 645 5.03 -5.51 12.07
CA GLN A 645 5.78 -5.51 13.32
C GLN A 645 5.47 -4.30 14.20
N ARG A 646 5.06 -3.17 13.63
CA ARG A 646 4.50 -2.06 14.39
C ARG A 646 3.17 -2.40 15.01
N ALA A 647 2.28 -3.04 14.25
CA ALA A 647 0.97 -3.45 14.74
C ALA A 647 1.07 -4.44 15.92
N SER A 648 2.01 -5.40 15.85
CA SER A 648 2.26 -6.37 16.93
C SER A 648 3.10 -5.85 18.09
N GLY A 649 3.62 -4.62 18.01
CA GLY A 649 4.52 -4.04 19.02
C GLY A 649 5.94 -4.60 19.03
N LYS A 650 6.30 -5.45 18.05
CA LYS A 650 7.70 -5.87 17.81
C LYS A 650 8.58 -4.67 17.45
N LEU A 651 8.02 -3.70 16.73
CA LEU A 651 8.60 -2.38 16.49
C LEU A 651 7.76 -1.31 17.17
N ALA A 652 8.43 -0.26 17.61
CA ALA A 652 7.81 0.93 18.17
C ALA A 652 7.18 1.80 17.08
N THR A 653 6.08 2.47 17.41
CA THR A 653 5.66 3.68 16.70
C THR A 653 6.67 4.80 16.94
N ALA A 654 6.66 5.83 16.10
CA ALA A 654 7.53 7.00 16.30
C ALA A 654 7.23 7.68 17.64
N ALA A 655 5.97 7.75 18.08
CA ALA A 655 5.60 8.30 19.39
C ALA A 655 6.21 7.49 20.54
N ARG A 656 6.13 6.16 20.50
CA ARG A 656 6.75 5.30 21.53
C ARG A 656 8.27 5.47 21.56
N TRP A 657 8.92 5.49 20.39
CA TRP A 657 10.36 5.69 20.29
C TRP A 657 10.79 7.06 20.85
N ILE A 658 10.05 8.14 20.55
CA ILE A 658 10.32 9.47 21.13
C ILE A 658 10.15 9.44 22.65
N ARG A 659 9.11 8.77 23.18
CA ARG A 659 8.93 8.63 24.64
C ARG A 659 10.08 7.85 25.29
N ASP A 660 10.54 6.78 24.66
CA ASP A 660 11.67 5.98 25.15
C ASP A 660 12.97 6.81 25.14
N LEU A 661 13.20 7.59 24.08
CA LEU A 661 14.33 8.51 24.00
C LEU A 661 14.30 9.54 25.12
N VAL A 662 13.13 10.13 25.40
CA VAL A 662 12.95 11.09 26.50
C VAL A 662 13.18 10.41 27.86
N ASP A 663 12.57 9.24 28.12
CA ASP A 663 12.68 8.54 29.40
C ASP A 663 14.13 8.13 29.72
N ALA A 664 14.89 7.75 28.69
CA ALA A 664 16.31 7.40 28.81
C ALA A 664 17.25 8.63 28.87
N HIS A 665 16.76 9.84 28.59
CA HIS A 665 17.61 11.01 28.46
C HIS A 665 18.18 11.46 29.82
N PRO A 666 19.50 11.68 29.97
CA PRO A 666 20.11 12.00 31.27
C PRO A 666 19.59 13.27 31.96
N SER A 667 19.10 14.24 31.17
CA SER A 667 18.54 15.50 31.70
C SER A 667 17.03 15.43 32.00
N TYR A 668 16.35 14.33 31.62
CA TYR A 668 14.93 14.17 31.90
C TYR A 668 14.71 13.84 33.38
N LYS A 669 13.80 14.58 34.02
CA LYS A 669 13.56 14.49 35.47
C LYS A 669 12.33 13.67 35.83
N HIS A 670 11.76 12.95 34.85
CA HIS A 670 10.49 12.25 34.99
C HIS A 670 9.35 13.15 35.49
N ASP A 671 9.38 14.43 35.11
CA ASP A 671 8.40 15.47 35.47
C ASP A 671 7.56 15.91 34.26
N SER A 672 7.66 15.17 33.15
CA SER A 672 7.05 15.46 31.85
C SER A 672 7.55 16.72 31.17
N VAL A 673 8.66 17.32 31.63
CA VAL A 673 9.25 18.51 31.01
C VAL A 673 10.31 18.11 29.97
N ILE A 674 10.19 18.64 28.76
CA ILE A 674 11.15 18.46 27.68
C ILE A 674 12.06 19.70 27.59
N GLY A 675 13.30 19.58 28.06
CA GLY A 675 14.34 20.62 28.04
C GLY A 675 14.90 20.94 26.64
N GLU A 676 15.72 21.99 26.52
CA GLU A 676 16.44 22.31 25.27
C GLU A 676 17.40 21.17 24.88
N ASP A 677 18.11 20.58 25.85
CA ASP A 677 19.01 19.45 25.62
C ASP A 677 18.27 18.22 25.04
N ILE A 678 17.11 17.88 25.62
CA ILE A 678 16.29 16.75 25.15
C ILE A 678 15.81 17.00 23.71
N GLN A 679 15.36 18.23 23.42
CA GLN A 679 14.98 18.60 22.06
C GLN A 679 16.18 18.55 21.11
N LYS A 680 17.35 19.02 21.56
CA LYS A 680 18.57 19.05 20.76
C LYS A 680 18.95 17.65 20.30
N ASP A 681 18.94 16.69 21.22
CA ASP A 681 19.33 15.31 20.95
C ASP A 681 18.26 14.58 20.13
N LEU A 682 16.97 14.83 20.40
CA LEU A 682 15.88 14.29 19.58
C LEU A 682 15.95 14.77 18.12
N ILE A 683 16.08 16.07 17.89
CA ILE A 683 16.14 16.62 16.53
C ILE A 683 17.47 16.21 15.85
N GLY A 684 18.56 16.16 16.60
CA GLY A 684 19.84 15.64 16.14
C GLY A 684 19.73 14.18 15.65
N ALA A 685 19.03 13.33 16.41
CA ALA A 685 18.76 11.95 16.03
C ALA A 685 17.92 11.86 14.74
N VAL A 686 16.85 12.64 14.63
CA VAL A 686 16.00 12.68 13.42
C VAL A 686 16.81 13.13 12.19
N ILE A 687 17.64 14.17 12.32
CA ILE A 687 18.53 14.63 11.24
C ILE A 687 19.53 13.54 10.86
N ALA A 688 20.21 12.93 11.84
CA ALA A 688 21.22 11.91 11.60
C ALA A 688 20.62 10.68 10.89
N VAL A 689 19.41 10.26 11.27
CA VAL A 689 18.68 9.17 10.60
C VAL A 689 18.35 9.55 9.15
N GLY A 690 17.81 10.75 8.92
CA GLY A 690 17.46 11.23 7.58
C GLY A 690 18.67 11.38 6.66
N GLU A 691 19.78 11.94 7.15
CA GLU A 691 21.02 12.06 6.38
C GLU A 691 21.62 10.68 6.04
N ARG A 692 21.59 9.74 6.99
CA ARG A 692 22.07 8.37 6.76
C ARG A 692 21.25 7.69 5.67
N GLU A 693 19.93 7.84 5.72
CA GLU A 693 19.02 7.32 4.70
C GLU A 693 19.25 7.96 3.32
N LEU A 694 19.42 9.29 3.25
CA LEU A 694 19.69 10.01 1.99
C LEU A 694 21.01 9.59 1.34
N SER A 695 22.01 9.28 2.16
CA SER A 695 23.31 8.80 1.70
C SER A 695 23.30 7.34 1.22
N GLY A 696 22.19 6.62 1.39
CA GLY A 696 22.07 5.19 1.08
C GLY A 696 22.91 4.29 1.99
N GLN A 697 23.41 4.82 3.10
CA GLN A 697 24.18 4.06 4.08
C GLN A 697 23.21 3.35 5.05
N GLY A 698 23.54 2.13 5.46
CA GLY A 698 22.77 1.44 6.51
C GLY A 698 22.92 2.15 7.87
N PHE A 699 21.98 1.93 8.79
CA PHE A 699 21.97 2.60 10.11
C PHE A 699 23.00 2.08 11.11
N ALA A 700 23.79 1.07 10.75
CA ALA A 700 24.85 0.54 11.62
C ALA A 700 25.87 1.63 11.98
N GLY A 701 26.19 1.75 13.27
CA GLY A 701 27.14 2.73 13.79
C GLY A 701 26.57 4.14 14.00
N LEU A 702 25.28 4.36 13.78
CA LEU A 702 24.61 5.60 14.16
C LEU A 702 24.37 5.59 15.68
N ASP A 703 24.82 6.61 16.39
CA ASP A 703 24.64 6.76 17.84
C ASP A 703 23.24 7.34 18.15
N VAL A 704 22.21 6.58 17.80
CA VAL A 704 20.80 6.93 18.05
C VAL A 704 20.17 5.85 18.93
N PRO A 705 19.75 6.19 20.16
CA PRO A 705 19.16 5.24 21.09
C PRO A 705 17.97 4.48 20.49
N ASP A 706 17.97 3.16 20.69
CA ASP A 706 16.88 2.24 20.32
C ASP A 706 16.35 2.37 18.88
N LEU A 707 17.19 2.81 17.94
CA LEU A 707 16.81 2.93 16.53
C LEU A 707 16.33 1.60 15.92
N ASN A 708 16.90 0.48 16.37
CA ASN A 708 16.47 -0.86 15.95
C ASN A 708 15.04 -1.19 16.43
N ARG A 709 14.53 -0.56 17.50
CA ARG A 709 13.12 -0.68 17.86
C ARG A 709 12.20 0.12 16.95
N LEU A 710 12.67 1.23 16.37
CA LEU A 710 11.87 2.04 15.44
C LEU A 710 11.83 1.42 14.03
N LEU A 711 12.98 1.00 13.50
CA LEU A 711 13.16 0.61 12.10
C LEU A 711 13.47 -0.88 11.88
N GLY A 712 13.84 -1.60 12.94
CA GLY A 712 14.31 -2.98 12.88
C GLY A 712 15.54 -3.18 12.00
N ASN A 713 15.82 -4.44 11.66
CA ASN A 713 17.03 -4.85 10.94
C ASN A 713 16.77 -5.15 9.44
N PHE A 714 15.64 -4.71 8.88
CA PHE A 714 15.15 -5.18 7.57
C PHE A 714 15.94 -4.62 6.39
N ARG A 715 16.76 -3.58 6.60
CA ARG A 715 17.65 -2.99 5.58
C ARG A 715 19.07 -3.59 5.54
N GLY A 716 19.19 -4.88 5.86
CA GLY A 716 20.28 -5.71 5.34
C GLY A 716 19.88 -6.21 3.95
N GLY A 717 20.17 -5.41 2.92
CA GLY A 717 19.56 -5.52 1.60
C GLY A 717 19.64 -6.90 0.94
N CYS A 718 18.75 -7.12 -0.03
CA CYS A 718 18.91 -8.10 -1.11
C CYS A 718 20.05 -7.71 -2.08
N GLY A 719 21.10 -7.06 -1.57
CA GLY A 719 22.22 -6.51 -2.30
C GLY A 719 23.44 -6.49 -1.37
N GLY A 720 24.03 -7.67 -1.19
CA GLY A 720 25.14 -7.93 -0.29
C GLY A 720 25.20 -9.42 -0.02
N GLY A 721 25.85 -10.16 -0.93
CA GLY A 721 26.12 -11.58 -0.71
C GLY A 721 26.94 -11.73 0.57
N ASP A 722 26.28 -12.17 1.66
CA ASP A 722 26.88 -12.87 2.80
C ASP A 722 25.92 -13.10 3.99
N ARG A 723 24.64 -12.67 3.95
CA ARG A 723 23.74 -12.82 5.13
C ARG A 723 22.40 -13.53 4.91
N ILE A 724 22.21 -14.24 3.80
CA ILE A 724 20.92 -14.93 3.55
C ILE A 724 20.79 -16.26 4.32
N ASN A 725 21.89 -16.88 4.78
CA ASN A 725 21.82 -18.23 5.38
C ASN A 725 21.64 -18.29 6.92
N GLN A 726 21.69 -17.19 7.66
CA GLN A 726 21.48 -17.22 9.12
C GLN A 726 20.07 -16.81 9.54
N SER A 727 19.46 -15.85 8.84
CA SER A 727 18.11 -15.37 9.18
C SER A 727 17.03 -16.44 9.01
N LEU A 728 17.12 -17.35 8.04
CA LEU A 728 16.11 -18.40 7.84
C LEU A 728 16.22 -19.53 8.88
N VAL A 729 17.43 -19.79 9.38
CA VAL A 729 17.71 -20.89 10.33
C VAL A 729 17.32 -20.48 11.77
N ASP A 730 17.43 -19.20 12.10
CA ASP A 730 17.05 -18.69 13.42
C ASP A 730 15.52 -18.53 13.58
N ILE A 731 14.79 -18.28 12.47
CA ILE A 731 13.32 -18.18 12.46
C ILE A 731 12.66 -19.56 12.69
N ILE A 732 13.25 -20.65 12.18
CA ILE A 732 12.71 -22.01 12.38
C ILE A 732 12.96 -22.53 13.81
N ARG A 733 13.94 -21.96 14.53
CA ARG A 733 14.32 -22.45 15.87
C ARG A 733 13.57 -21.80 17.04
N GLN A 734 12.90 -20.67 16.85
CA GLN A 734 12.27 -19.94 17.96
C GLN A 734 10.80 -20.33 18.22
N ASP A 735 10.12 -21.03 17.30
CA ASP A 735 8.67 -21.33 17.43
C ASP A 735 8.33 -22.77 17.89
N THR A 736 9.26 -23.52 18.50
CA THR A 736 8.99 -24.92 18.94
C THR A 736 9.16 -25.22 20.43
N THR A 737 9.27 -24.24 21.33
CA THR A 737 9.35 -24.53 22.77
C THR A 737 8.13 -24.07 23.56
N CYS A 738 7.05 -24.86 23.49
CA CYS A 738 5.93 -24.80 24.43
C CYS A 738 5.31 -26.19 24.67
N VAL A 739 6.05 -27.16 25.25
CA VAL A 739 5.46 -28.31 25.99
C VAL A 739 6.45 -28.82 27.06
N PRO A 740 6.02 -29.20 28.28
CA PRO A 740 6.92 -29.52 29.41
C PRO A 740 7.59 -30.89 29.33
N SER A 741 8.75 -30.94 29.98
CA SER A 741 9.66 -32.07 30.21
C SER A 741 9.02 -33.37 30.72
N TYR A 742 9.40 -34.50 30.11
CA TYR A 742 9.45 -35.82 30.75
C TYR A 742 10.83 -36.46 30.53
N GLN A 743 11.53 -36.76 31.62
CA GLN A 743 12.74 -37.59 31.66
C GLN A 743 12.36 -39.06 31.84
N ASN A 744 13.06 -40.01 31.20
CA ASN A 744 14.02 -40.98 31.80
C ASN A 744 14.33 -42.17 30.81
N PRO A 745 15.31 -43.08 31.07
CA PRO A 745 16.36 -43.44 30.11
C PRO A 745 16.48 -44.96 29.83
N ALA A 746 17.23 -45.36 28.80
CA ALA A 746 17.87 -46.68 28.78
C ALA A 746 19.01 -46.77 27.74
N GLN A 747 20.21 -46.99 28.27
CA GLN A 747 21.32 -47.79 27.75
C GLN A 747 20.91 -48.85 26.69
N LYS A 748 21.73 -49.28 25.71
CA LYS A 748 23.03 -49.95 25.89
C LYS A 748 23.68 -50.31 24.52
N LEU A 749 25.02 -50.18 24.42
CA LEU A 749 26.00 -51.11 23.79
C LEU A 749 25.69 -51.83 22.44
N LEU A 750 26.61 -51.73 21.46
CA LEU A 750 27.54 -52.82 21.06
C LEU A 750 28.44 -52.45 19.86
N SER A 751 29.65 -53.02 19.88
CA SER A 751 30.81 -52.90 18.99
C SER A 751 30.90 -54.04 17.95
N THR A 752 31.34 -53.71 16.70
CA THR A 752 32.19 -54.39 15.65
C THR A 752 32.30 -55.95 15.58
N PRO A 753 32.71 -56.64 14.46
CA PRO A 753 33.66 -56.24 13.37
C PRO A 753 33.45 -56.86 11.93
N ARG A 754 34.46 -56.60 11.05
CA ARG A 754 34.74 -56.92 9.59
C ARG A 754 34.82 -58.44 9.22
N PRO A 755 35.40 -58.97 8.08
CA PRO A 755 35.97 -58.43 6.79
C PRO A 755 35.80 -59.33 5.49
N GLY A 756 36.41 -58.93 4.34
CA GLY A 756 37.05 -59.83 3.32
C GLY A 756 36.64 -59.62 1.83
N SER A 757 37.50 -59.08 0.92
CA SER A 757 38.54 -59.76 0.07
C SER A 757 37.97 -60.35 -1.25
N LEU A 758 38.53 -60.32 -2.49
CA LEU A 758 39.79 -59.89 -3.15
C LEU A 758 39.64 -60.12 -4.70
N LEU A 759 40.40 -59.36 -5.54
CA LEU A 759 41.06 -59.75 -6.84
C LEU A 759 40.19 -60.11 -8.09
N SER A 760 40.51 -59.88 -9.39
CA SER A 760 41.68 -59.35 -10.14
C SER A 760 41.40 -59.29 -11.67
N THR A 761 42.10 -58.37 -12.39
CA THR A 761 42.59 -58.39 -13.82
C THR A 761 41.61 -58.41 -15.01
N ARG A 762 41.49 -57.33 -15.85
CA ARG A 762 42.36 -56.74 -16.93
C ARG A 762 42.32 -57.48 -18.31
N PHE A 763 41.75 -56.87 -19.36
CA PHE A 763 42.46 -56.20 -20.50
C PHE A 763 41.55 -55.86 -21.73
N SER A 764 41.92 -54.74 -22.38
CA SER A 764 41.86 -54.43 -23.83
C SER A 764 40.62 -53.83 -24.52
N SER A 765 40.65 -52.49 -24.65
CA SER A 765 40.52 -51.68 -25.89
C SER A 765 39.99 -52.35 -27.18
N THR A 766 38.80 -51.96 -27.65
CA THR A 766 38.59 -51.07 -28.82
C THR A 766 37.10 -50.77 -29.04
N THR A 767 36.84 -49.62 -29.64
CA THR A 767 35.61 -48.84 -29.81
C THR A 767 34.38 -49.55 -30.39
N ASN A 768 33.22 -49.36 -29.76
CA ASN A 768 31.99 -48.96 -30.47
C ASN A 768 30.90 -48.44 -29.51
N THR A 769 30.13 -47.49 -30.02
CA THR A 769 29.14 -46.62 -29.38
C THR A 769 27.86 -47.35 -28.92
N ALA A 770 27.20 -46.72 -27.93
CA ALA A 770 25.77 -46.77 -27.54
C ALA A 770 25.33 -47.58 -26.29
N LYS A 771 24.45 -46.93 -25.50
CA LYS A 771 23.49 -47.42 -24.48
C LYS A 771 24.05 -47.70 -23.06
N MET A 772 23.42 -47.32 -21.94
CA MET A 772 22.00 -47.13 -21.63
C MET A 772 21.72 -45.95 -20.68
N ALA A 773 20.89 -45.02 -21.13
CA ALA A 773 19.99 -44.25 -20.28
C ALA A 773 18.74 -45.13 -20.04
N SER A 774 18.25 -45.19 -18.80
CA SER A 774 16.92 -45.73 -18.50
C SER A 774 15.89 -44.74 -19.05
N SER A 775 15.43 -44.98 -20.29
CA SER A 775 14.45 -44.12 -20.95
C SER A 775 13.04 -44.52 -20.53
N ILE A 776 12.29 -43.55 -19.97
CA ILE A 776 10.83 -43.65 -19.70
C ILE A 776 10.06 -44.19 -20.92
N LEU A 777 10.59 -43.95 -22.14
CA LEU A 777 10.09 -44.56 -23.37
C LEU A 777 11.00 -45.71 -23.79
N LYS A 778 10.46 -46.92 -23.96
CA LYS A 778 11.24 -48.09 -24.45
C LYS A 778 11.89 -47.88 -25.82
N LYS A 779 11.46 -46.86 -26.59
CA LYS A 779 12.01 -46.43 -27.89
C LYS A 779 11.84 -44.91 -28.04
N PRO A 780 12.75 -44.20 -28.74
CA PRO A 780 12.55 -42.80 -29.12
C PRO A 780 11.21 -42.60 -29.85
N VAL A 781 10.49 -41.52 -29.51
CA VAL A 781 9.17 -41.21 -30.06
C VAL A 781 9.22 -39.84 -30.73
N LYS A 782 8.75 -39.72 -31.97
CA LYS A 782 8.67 -38.43 -32.69
C LYS A 782 7.33 -37.76 -32.36
N LEU A 783 7.38 -36.52 -31.87
CA LEU A 783 6.22 -35.66 -31.60
C LEU A 783 6.03 -34.71 -32.78
N ALA A 784 4.78 -34.44 -33.17
CA ALA A 784 4.45 -33.37 -34.12
C ALA A 784 3.45 -32.39 -33.51
N CYS A 785 3.81 -31.11 -33.48
CA CYS A 785 2.92 -30.02 -33.09
C CYS A 785 2.33 -29.38 -34.35
N VAL A 786 1.04 -29.58 -34.57
CA VAL A 786 0.34 -29.07 -35.75
C VAL A 786 -0.23 -27.70 -35.43
N GLN A 787 0.06 -26.70 -36.27
CA GLN A 787 -0.62 -25.41 -36.27
C GLN A 787 -1.50 -25.29 -37.50
N ILE A 788 -2.77 -24.90 -37.30
CA ILE A 788 -3.72 -24.61 -38.37
C ILE A 788 -4.50 -23.33 -38.04
N ALA A 789 -4.78 -22.51 -39.04
CA ALA A 789 -5.67 -21.37 -38.91
C ALA A 789 -7.11 -21.84 -39.13
N ALA A 790 -7.93 -21.84 -38.08
CA ALA A 790 -9.33 -22.23 -38.18
C ALA A 790 -10.13 -21.15 -38.94
N GLY A 791 -10.88 -21.58 -39.96
CA GLY A 791 -11.82 -20.75 -40.71
C GLY A 791 -13.26 -20.84 -40.15
N SER A 792 -14.20 -20.20 -40.84
CA SER A 792 -15.62 -20.17 -40.44
C SER A 792 -16.41 -21.45 -40.79
N ASP A 793 -15.81 -22.39 -41.52
CA ASP A 793 -16.41 -23.68 -41.86
C ASP A 793 -15.81 -24.78 -40.99
N LYS A 794 -16.63 -25.34 -40.09
CA LYS A 794 -16.23 -26.41 -39.17
C LYS A 794 -15.75 -27.66 -39.91
N GLN A 795 -16.44 -28.08 -40.98
CA GLN A 795 -16.07 -29.30 -41.68
C GLN A 795 -14.73 -29.11 -42.41
N ALA A 796 -14.52 -27.95 -43.03
CA ALA A 796 -13.24 -27.61 -43.64
C ALA A 796 -12.09 -27.59 -42.61
N ASN A 797 -12.35 -27.12 -41.38
CA ASN A 797 -11.37 -27.15 -40.28
C ASN A 797 -11.04 -28.58 -39.85
N LEU A 798 -12.05 -29.45 -39.73
CA LEU A 798 -11.85 -30.88 -39.42
C LEU A 798 -11.08 -31.59 -40.53
N ASP A 799 -11.41 -31.34 -41.80
CA ASP A 799 -10.72 -31.94 -42.95
C ASP A 799 -9.25 -31.48 -43.01
N LEU A 800 -8.99 -30.21 -42.68
CA LEU A 800 -7.63 -29.68 -42.58
C LEU A 800 -6.85 -30.34 -41.43
N ALA A 801 -7.46 -30.50 -40.25
CA ALA A 801 -6.86 -31.19 -39.12
C ALA A 801 -6.51 -32.65 -39.49
N VAL A 802 -7.43 -33.38 -40.13
CA VAL A 802 -7.23 -34.74 -40.63
C VAL A 802 -6.03 -34.80 -41.59
N SER A 803 -5.97 -33.88 -42.56
CA SER A 803 -4.87 -33.79 -43.52
C SER A 803 -3.51 -33.58 -42.84
N ARG A 804 -3.44 -32.67 -41.85
CA ARG A 804 -2.20 -32.39 -41.11
C ARG A 804 -1.78 -33.55 -40.20
N VAL A 805 -2.73 -34.21 -39.53
CA VAL A 805 -2.46 -35.38 -38.69
C VAL A 805 -1.95 -36.54 -39.53
N ARG A 806 -2.53 -36.80 -40.71
CA ARG A 806 -2.02 -37.80 -41.66
C ARG A 806 -0.60 -37.49 -42.13
N ALA A 807 -0.33 -36.24 -42.49
CA ALA A 807 1.01 -35.82 -42.93
C ALA A 807 2.05 -36.01 -41.81
N ALA A 808 1.73 -35.58 -40.58
CA ALA A 808 2.61 -35.76 -39.42
C ALA A 808 2.85 -37.23 -39.09
N ALA A 809 1.82 -38.08 -39.18
CA ALA A 809 1.95 -39.52 -38.98
C ALA A 809 2.81 -40.19 -40.08
N ALA A 810 2.63 -39.78 -41.34
CA ALA A 810 3.43 -40.25 -42.47
C ALA A 810 4.91 -39.85 -42.32
N ASP A 811 5.19 -38.69 -41.74
CA ASP A 811 6.54 -38.23 -41.37
C ASP A 811 7.09 -38.90 -40.10
N GLY A 812 6.40 -39.93 -39.58
CA GLY A 812 6.89 -40.79 -38.51
C GLY A 812 6.54 -40.33 -37.09
N ALA A 813 5.74 -39.28 -36.92
CA ALA A 813 5.26 -38.88 -35.60
C ALA A 813 4.37 -39.97 -34.98
N LYS A 814 4.58 -40.24 -33.70
CA LYS A 814 3.81 -41.20 -32.89
C LYS A 814 2.94 -40.51 -31.85
N ILE A 815 3.23 -39.25 -31.54
CA ILE A 815 2.38 -38.35 -30.77
C ILE A 815 2.14 -37.11 -31.64
N ILE A 816 0.88 -36.69 -31.77
CA ILE A 816 0.49 -35.53 -32.60
C ILE A 816 -0.40 -34.62 -31.77
N VAL A 817 -0.11 -33.32 -31.76
CA VAL A 817 -0.86 -32.31 -30.97
C VAL A 817 -1.52 -31.31 -31.92
N LEU A 818 -2.83 -31.16 -31.79
CA LEU A 818 -3.63 -30.14 -32.48
C LEU A 818 -3.76 -28.87 -31.63
N PRO A 819 -3.96 -27.69 -32.26
CA PRO A 819 -4.11 -26.44 -31.52
C PRO A 819 -5.46 -26.35 -30.81
N GLU A 820 -5.56 -25.50 -29.79
CA GLU A 820 -6.82 -25.18 -29.11
C GLU A 820 -7.82 -24.54 -30.09
N CYS A 821 -9.11 -24.88 -29.92
CA CYS A 821 -10.21 -24.41 -30.76
C CYS A 821 -10.01 -24.68 -32.26
N PHE A 822 -9.31 -25.76 -32.64
CA PHE A 822 -9.04 -26.08 -34.05
C PHE A 822 -10.30 -26.23 -34.91
N ASN A 823 -11.46 -26.46 -34.31
CA ASN A 823 -12.77 -26.59 -34.98
C ASN A 823 -13.62 -25.30 -35.02
N SER A 824 -13.12 -24.19 -34.46
CA SER A 824 -13.88 -22.94 -34.24
C SER A 824 -13.02 -21.69 -34.46
N LEU A 825 -13.66 -20.58 -34.82
CA LEU A 825 -13.04 -19.25 -34.64
C LEU A 825 -12.87 -18.97 -33.15
N TYR A 826 -11.75 -18.35 -32.78
CA TYR A 826 -11.42 -18.06 -31.38
C TYR A 826 -12.18 -16.81 -30.90
N GLY A 827 -13.08 -16.99 -29.92
CA GLY A 827 -13.88 -15.92 -29.32
C GLY A 827 -15.23 -16.39 -28.81
N CYS A 828 -15.67 -15.86 -27.65
CA CYS A 828 -16.90 -16.27 -26.97
C CYS A 828 -18.17 -16.10 -27.82
N ASP A 829 -18.17 -15.13 -28.73
CA ASP A 829 -19.30 -14.86 -29.64
C ASP A 829 -19.52 -15.99 -30.66
N PHE A 830 -18.50 -16.80 -30.94
CA PHE A 830 -18.57 -17.90 -31.89
C PHE A 830 -18.99 -19.22 -31.25
N PHE A 831 -18.78 -19.40 -29.95
CA PHE A 831 -19.05 -20.67 -29.27
C PHE A 831 -20.48 -21.20 -29.43
N PRO A 832 -21.55 -20.37 -29.42
CA PRO A 832 -22.90 -20.86 -29.71
C PRO A 832 -23.06 -21.57 -31.05
N ARG A 833 -22.22 -21.26 -32.03
CA ARG A 833 -22.25 -21.85 -33.39
C ARG A 833 -21.38 -23.09 -33.52
N TYR A 834 -20.28 -23.19 -32.78
CA TYR A 834 -19.31 -24.28 -32.91
C TYR A 834 -19.32 -25.27 -31.75
N ALA A 835 -20.08 -25.03 -30.69
CA ALA A 835 -20.12 -25.92 -29.53
C ALA A 835 -20.77 -27.28 -29.81
N GLU A 836 -20.21 -28.32 -29.22
CA GLU A 836 -20.63 -29.72 -29.36
C GLU A 836 -21.06 -30.30 -28.02
N THR A 837 -22.07 -31.17 -28.02
CA THR A 837 -22.55 -31.82 -26.78
C THR A 837 -21.80 -33.13 -26.56
N LEU A 838 -20.87 -33.15 -25.61
CA LEU A 838 -19.96 -34.28 -25.39
C LEU A 838 -20.49 -35.36 -24.43
N LEU A 839 -21.53 -35.05 -23.66
CA LEU A 839 -22.11 -35.95 -22.68
C LEU A 839 -23.57 -36.29 -23.00
N PRO A 840 -24.01 -37.54 -22.75
CA PRO A 840 -23.22 -38.67 -22.24
C PRO A 840 -22.22 -39.21 -23.28
N SER A 841 -21.11 -39.78 -22.82
CA SER A 841 -20.07 -40.35 -23.69
C SER A 841 -20.32 -41.85 -23.94
N PRO A 842 -20.14 -42.37 -25.18
CA PRO A 842 -19.77 -41.61 -26.38
C PRO A 842 -20.94 -40.79 -26.94
N PRO A 843 -20.72 -39.52 -27.36
CA PRO A 843 -21.78 -38.67 -27.88
C PRO A 843 -22.22 -39.07 -29.30
N PRO A 844 -23.45 -38.72 -29.75
CA PRO A 844 -23.89 -38.92 -31.13
C PRO A 844 -23.00 -38.18 -32.13
N LYS A 845 -22.76 -38.79 -33.30
CA LYS A 845 -21.86 -38.24 -34.33
C LYS A 845 -22.35 -36.90 -34.89
N GLU A 846 -23.66 -36.72 -34.94
CA GLU A 846 -24.32 -35.50 -35.41
C GLU A 846 -24.12 -34.33 -34.43
N GLN A 847 -23.95 -34.61 -33.13
CA GLN A 847 -23.82 -33.60 -32.08
C GLN A 847 -22.36 -33.33 -31.68
N SER A 848 -21.45 -34.26 -31.99
CA SER A 848 -20.03 -34.18 -31.66
C SER A 848 -19.10 -34.64 -32.79
N PRO A 849 -19.17 -34.02 -33.99
CA PRO A 849 -18.34 -34.41 -35.12
C PRO A 849 -16.82 -34.31 -34.84
N SER A 850 -16.38 -33.39 -33.96
CA SER A 850 -14.97 -33.24 -33.60
C SER A 850 -14.47 -34.42 -32.75
N PHE A 851 -15.28 -34.90 -31.81
CA PHE A 851 -14.98 -36.11 -31.02
C PHE A 851 -14.76 -37.33 -31.92
N HIS A 852 -15.68 -37.55 -32.86
CA HIS A 852 -15.60 -38.67 -33.79
C HIS A 852 -14.45 -38.52 -34.80
N ALA A 853 -14.15 -37.29 -35.23
CA ALA A 853 -13.01 -37.02 -36.10
C ALA A 853 -11.67 -37.30 -35.39
N LEU A 854 -11.51 -36.88 -34.13
CA LEU A 854 -10.33 -37.18 -33.30
C LEU A 854 -10.16 -38.69 -33.10
N ALA A 855 -11.24 -39.40 -32.78
CA ALA A 855 -11.22 -40.85 -32.63
C ALA A 855 -10.84 -41.56 -33.95
N ALA A 856 -11.41 -41.12 -35.07
CA ALA A 856 -11.10 -41.67 -36.39
C ALA A 856 -9.64 -41.40 -36.80
N MET A 857 -9.14 -40.17 -36.61
CA MET A 857 -7.75 -39.79 -36.91
C MET A 857 -6.75 -40.62 -36.11
N ALA A 858 -6.98 -40.79 -34.79
CA ALA A 858 -6.11 -41.59 -33.93
C ALA A 858 -6.13 -43.07 -34.33
N ALA A 859 -7.31 -43.64 -34.60
CA ALA A 859 -7.47 -45.03 -35.02
C ALA A 859 -6.83 -45.31 -36.39
N GLU A 860 -7.02 -44.41 -37.36
CA GLU A 860 -6.49 -44.51 -38.71
C GLU A 860 -4.96 -44.43 -38.72
N THR A 861 -4.39 -43.41 -38.07
CA THR A 861 -2.95 -43.15 -38.09
C THR A 861 -2.15 -44.00 -37.10
N LYS A 862 -2.83 -44.65 -36.15
CA LYS A 862 -2.20 -45.41 -35.05
C LYS A 862 -1.21 -44.55 -34.24
N THR A 863 -1.58 -43.29 -34.01
CA THR A 863 -0.81 -42.31 -33.22
C THR A 863 -1.56 -41.93 -31.96
N TYR A 864 -0.83 -41.43 -30.95
CA TYR A 864 -1.43 -40.76 -29.80
C TYR A 864 -1.77 -39.32 -30.20
N LEU A 865 -3.05 -39.03 -30.39
CA LEU A 865 -3.54 -37.72 -30.80
C LEU A 865 -4.04 -36.92 -29.60
N ILE A 866 -3.47 -35.73 -29.40
CA ILE A 866 -3.92 -34.73 -28.41
C ILE A 866 -4.69 -33.66 -29.17
N GLY A 867 -6.01 -33.61 -28.97
CA GLY A 867 -6.93 -32.84 -29.81
C GLY A 867 -7.04 -31.35 -29.53
N GLY A 868 -6.33 -30.79 -28.55
CA GLY A 868 -6.62 -29.42 -28.07
C GLY A 868 -8.03 -29.31 -27.47
N SER A 869 -8.47 -28.09 -27.14
CA SER A 869 -9.84 -27.81 -26.71
C SER A 869 -10.80 -27.60 -27.89
N ILE A 870 -12.08 -27.89 -27.67
CA ILE A 870 -13.18 -27.54 -28.57
C ILE A 870 -14.31 -26.91 -27.74
N PRO A 871 -15.12 -25.99 -28.31
CA PRO A 871 -16.28 -25.48 -27.61
C PRO A 871 -17.28 -26.61 -27.27
N GLU A 872 -17.74 -26.67 -26.03
CA GLU A 872 -18.70 -27.66 -25.50
C GLU A 872 -20.03 -26.98 -25.14
N LEU A 873 -21.17 -27.58 -25.54
CA LEU A 873 -22.52 -27.16 -25.15
C LEU A 873 -23.04 -28.07 -24.03
N VAL A 874 -23.45 -27.48 -22.92
CA VAL A 874 -24.15 -28.18 -21.84
C VAL A 874 -25.54 -27.57 -21.65
N GLU A 875 -26.55 -28.41 -21.74
CA GLU A 875 -27.94 -28.07 -21.45
C GLU A 875 -28.29 -28.50 -20.02
N GLU A 876 -28.51 -27.53 -19.13
CA GLU A 876 -28.89 -27.77 -17.73
C GLU A 876 -30.38 -27.48 -17.53
N GLN A 877 -31.14 -28.40 -16.93
CA GLN A 877 -32.53 -28.15 -16.55
C GLN A 877 -32.58 -27.22 -15.34
N GLY A 878 -33.12 -26.01 -15.54
CA GLY A 878 -33.42 -25.05 -14.49
C GLY A 878 -34.92 -24.90 -14.24
N PRO A 879 -35.31 -24.15 -13.19
CA PRO A 879 -36.72 -23.93 -12.82
C PRO A 879 -37.56 -23.27 -13.93
N ASP A 880 -36.91 -22.47 -14.79
CA ASP A 880 -37.53 -21.70 -15.86
C ASP A 880 -37.30 -22.28 -17.27
N GLY A 881 -36.74 -23.51 -17.38
CA GLY A 881 -36.47 -24.19 -18.64
C GLY A 881 -35.01 -24.64 -18.81
N VAL A 882 -34.64 -24.99 -20.04
CA VAL A 882 -33.30 -25.49 -20.38
C VAL A 882 -32.33 -24.31 -20.55
N VAL A 883 -31.29 -24.26 -19.72
CA VAL A 883 -30.21 -23.27 -19.80
C VAL A 883 -29.06 -23.85 -20.61
N LYS A 884 -28.68 -23.18 -21.71
CA LYS A 884 -27.53 -23.54 -22.56
C LYS A 884 -26.28 -22.82 -22.06
N ARG A 885 -25.23 -23.56 -21.71
CA ARG A 885 -23.91 -23.02 -21.33
C ARG A 885 -22.85 -23.51 -22.32
N TYR A 886 -21.87 -22.66 -22.61
CA TYR A 886 -20.79 -22.93 -23.55
C TYR A 886 -19.44 -22.86 -22.82
N TYR A 887 -18.58 -23.85 -23.01
CA TYR A 887 -17.27 -23.95 -22.35
C TYR A 887 -16.17 -24.18 -23.39
N ASN A 888 -14.96 -23.66 -23.15
CA ASN A 888 -13.76 -23.98 -23.95
C ASN A 888 -12.80 -24.94 -23.22
N THR A 889 -12.90 -25.03 -21.89
CA THR A 889 -12.16 -26.03 -21.09
C THR A 889 -13.00 -26.41 -19.89
N ARG A 890 -13.30 -27.71 -19.75
CA ARG A 890 -13.94 -28.26 -18.56
C ARG A 890 -13.11 -29.41 -18.03
N SER A 891 -12.32 -29.17 -16.99
CA SER A 891 -11.93 -30.22 -16.05
C SER A 891 -13.09 -30.44 -15.08
N ARG A 892 -14.08 -31.27 -15.45
CA ARG A 892 -14.96 -31.88 -14.46
C ARG A 892 -14.73 -33.38 -14.49
N ALA A 893 -13.87 -33.85 -13.60
CA ALA A 893 -14.16 -35.11 -12.94
C ALA A 893 -15.55 -34.98 -12.28
N PRO A 894 -16.41 -36.01 -12.34
CA PRO A 894 -17.76 -35.94 -11.81
C PRO A 894 -17.71 -35.63 -10.31
N SER A 895 -18.37 -34.54 -9.93
CA SER A 895 -18.56 -34.11 -8.55
C SER A 895 -19.41 -35.14 -7.81
N ARG A 896 -18.77 -36.01 -7.02
CA ARG A 896 -19.41 -36.57 -5.82
C ARG A 896 -19.47 -35.44 -4.79
N ALA A 897 -20.66 -35.19 -4.26
CA ALA A 897 -20.88 -34.26 -3.15
C ALA A 897 -20.02 -34.64 -1.94
N PRO A 898 -19.61 -33.69 -1.08
CA PRO A 898 -19.01 -34.02 0.20
C PRO A 898 -20.12 -34.61 1.07
N SER A 899 -20.23 -35.94 1.11
CA SER A 899 -20.61 -36.59 2.35
C SER A 899 -19.59 -36.17 3.40
N ARG A 900 -20.01 -35.96 4.65
CA ARG A 900 -19.15 -35.84 5.84
C ARG A 900 -17.84 -36.59 5.61
N PRO A 901 -16.66 -36.04 5.97
CA PRO A 901 -15.51 -36.92 6.10
C PRO A 901 -15.96 -38.03 7.04
N ALA A 902 -16.04 -39.25 6.49
CA ALA A 902 -15.76 -40.40 7.30
C ALA A 902 -14.42 -40.06 7.95
N THR A 903 -14.37 -40.14 9.27
CA THR A 903 -13.11 -40.27 10.00
C THR A 903 -12.17 -41.11 9.13
N PRO A 904 -10.96 -40.65 8.81
CA PRO A 904 -10.00 -41.48 8.10
C PRO A 904 -9.93 -42.81 8.84
N VAL A 905 -10.43 -43.87 8.20
CA VAL A 905 -10.12 -45.24 8.61
C VAL A 905 -8.80 -45.54 7.93
N GLY A 906 -7.77 -44.91 8.47
CA GLY A 906 -6.37 -44.98 8.10
C GLY A 906 -5.65 -44.36 9.29
N ALA A 907 -4.62 -45.02 9.79
CA ALA A 907 -3.86 -44.43 10.88
C ALA A 907 -3.25 -43.12 10.36
N VAL A 908 -3.05 -42.11 11.21
CA VAL A 908 -2.29 -40.89 10.85
C VAL A 908 -0.91 -41.24 10.27
N GLU A 909 -0.42 -42.44 10.60
CA GLU A 909 0.76 -43.11 10.06
C GLU A 909 0.72 -43.36 8.53
N ASP A 910 -0.46 -43.30 7.89
CA ASP A 910 -0.63 -43.48 6.44
C ASP A 910 -0.58 -42.16 5.65
N GLU A 911 -0.54 -40.98 6.31
CA GLU A 911 -0.52 -39.65 5.66
C GLU A 911 0.90 -39.13 5.36
N TYR A 912 1.92 -39.76 5.95
CA TYR A 912 3.32 -39.44 5.72
C TYR A 912 4.10 -40.73 5.52
N THR A 913 5.20 -40.64 4.78
CA THR A 913 6.12 -41.76 4.62
C THR A 913 7.55 -41.27 4.79
N GLU A 914 8.44 -42.15 5.20
CA GLU A 914 9.85 -41.83 5.27
C GLU A 914 10.38 -41.67 3.84
N MET A 915 10.95 -40.50 3.54
CA MET A 915 11.54 -40.18 2.25
C MET A 915 12.95 -39.65 2.44
N THR A 916 13.84 -40.02 1.54
CA THR A 916 15.15 -39.40 1.43
C THR A 916 15.02 -37.95 0.95
N VAL A 917 16.02 -37.12 1.24
CA VAL A 917 16.06 -35.74 0.72
C VAL A 917 16.07 -35.73 -0.81
N ASP A 918 16.67 -36.73 -1.45
CA ASP A 918 16.62 -36.91 -2.91
C ASP A 918 15.18 -37.09 -3.39
N GLU A 919 14.41 -37.95 -2.73
CA GLU A 919 13.02 -38.21 -3.09
C GLU A 919 12.11 -37.00 -2.85
N ILE A 920 12.37 -36.22 -1.79
CA ILE A 920 11.61 -34.99 -1.51
C ILE A 920 11.91 -33.90 -2.57
N ILE A 921 13.17 -33.76 -2.98
CA ILE A 921 13.59 -32.68 -3.86
C ILE A 921 13.41 -33.05 -5.34
N ASN A 922 13.82 -34.25 -5.74
CA ASN A 922 13.85 -34.72 -7.13
C ASN A 922 12.70 -35.68 -7.46
N GLY A 923 11.94 -36.12 -6.46
CA GLY A 923 10.80 -37.02 -6.62
C GLY A 923 11.15 -38.49 -6.38
N CYS A 924 10.14 -39.30 -6.11
CA CYS A 924 10.28 -40.76 -5.97
C CYS A 924 9.53 -41.51 -7.07
N HIS A 925 9.90 -42.77 -7.27
CA HIS A 925 9.27 -43.62 -8.29
C HIS A 925 7.82 -44.01 -7.95
N ASP A 926 7.37 -43.81 -6.71
CA ASP A 926 6.08 -44.26 -6.18
C ASP A 926 5.00 -43.14 -6.11
N GLY A 927 5.24 -42.00 -6.76
CA GLY A 927 4.18 -41.02 -7.06
C GLY A 927 4.32 -39.65 -6.40
N PHE A 928 5.33 -39.41 -5.56
CA PHE A 928 5.66 -38.06 -5.12
C PHE A 928 6.53 -37.38 -6.20
N PRO A 929 6.07 -36.29 -6.83
CA PRO A 929 6.75 -35.69 -7.98
C PRO A 929 8.07 -35.00 -7.63
N GLY A 930 8.30 -34.63 -6.37
CA GLY A 930 9.47 -33.86 -5.95
C GLY A 930 9.28 -32.36 -6.11
N LEU A 931 9.93 -31.57 -5.25
CA LEU A 931 9.80 -30.12 -5.26
C LEU A 931 10.38 -29.46 -6.53
N ILE A 932 11.52 -29.94 -7.05
CA ILE A 932 12.11 -29.38 -8.27
C ILE A 932 11.22 -29.60 -9.49
N PRO A 933 10.69 -30.82 -9.76
CA PRO A 933 9.74 -31.01 -10.86
C PRO A 933 8.47 -30.17 -10.74
N ILE A 934 7.99 -29.89 -9.52
CA ILE A 934 6.87 -28.94 -9.29
C ILE A 934 7.28 -27.52 -9.69
N VAL A 935 8.46 -27.06 -9.26
CA VAL A 935 8.98 -25.72 -9.59
C VAL A 935 9.23 -25.59 -11.09
N GLU A 936 9.80 -26.60 -11.75
CA GLU A 936 10.00 -26.60 -13.20
C GLU A 936 8.67 -26.56 -13.95
N SER A 937 7.66 -27.32 -13.52
CA SER A 937 6.32 -27.25 -14.09
C SER A 937 5.67 -25.87 -13.93
N TYR A 938 5.95 -25.16 -12.83
CA TYR A 938 5.48 -23.79 -12.64
C TYR A 938 6.23 -22.83 -13.57
N LEU A 939 7.56 -22.90 -13.62
CA LEU A 939 8.40 -22.06 -14.50
C LEU A 939 8.05 -22.24 -15.98
N ASP A 940 7.63 -23.43 -16.38
CA ASP A 940 7.18 -23.72 -17.75
C ASP A 940 5.75 -23.21 -18.02
N SER A 941 4.98 -22.89 -16.98
CA SER A 941 3.62 -22.32 -17.08
C SER A 941 3.57 -20.79 -17.08
N VAL A 942 4.66 -20.13 -16.65
CA VAL A 942 4.80 -18.67 -16.64
C VAL A 942 5.70 -18.19 -17.79
N ASN A 943 5.46 -16.99 -18.30
CA ASN A 943 6.21 -16.44 -19.43
C ASN A 943 7.57 -15.88 -18.97
N VAL A 944 8.53 -16.76 -18.70
CA VAL A 944 9.91 -16.43 -18.30
C VAL A 944 10.80 -16.36 -19.54
N ASP A 945 11.61 -15.31 -19.66
CA ASP A 945 12.55 -15.20 -20.77
C ASP A 945 13.65 -16.27 -20.70
N VAL A 946 14.23 -16.58 -21.86
CA VAL A 946 15.19 -17.70 -22.00
C VAL A 946 16.43 -17.51 -21.14
N GLN A 947 16.90 -16.28 -20.98
CA GLN A 947 18.11 -15.99 -20.21
C GLN A 947 17.86 -16.27 -18.72
N THR A 948 16.75 -15.74 -18.18
CA THR A 948 16.30 -16.01 -16.81
C THR A 948 16.05 -17.51 -16.58
N ARG A 949 15.44 -18.22 -17.54
CA ARG A 949 15.20 -19.67 -17.42
C ARG A 949 16.50 -20.47 -17.34
N CYS A 950 17.52 -20.10 -18.11
CA CYS A 950 18.85 -20.74 -18.08
C CYS A 950 19.60 -20.49 -16.77
N GLU A 951 19.49 -19.28 -16.20
CA GLU A 951 20.10 -18.97 -14.90
C GLU A 951 19.41 -19.73 -13.76
N LEU A 952 18.07 -19.77 -13.75
CA LEU A 952 17.30 -20.52 -12.76
C LEU A 952 17.59 -22.03 -12.82
N ASP A 953 17.71 -22.61 -14.02
CA ASP A 953 18.08 -24.00 -14.21
C ASP A 953 19.47 -24.32 -13.60
N THR A 954 20.40 -23.37 -13.62
CA THR A 954 21.71 -23.53 -12.96
C THR A 954 21.56 -23.68 -11.45
N TYR A 955 20.69 -22.88 -10.81
CA TYR A 955 20.41 -22.98 -9.37
C TYR A 955 19.65 -24.26 -9.00
N LEU A 956 18.63 -24.61 -9.78
CA LEU A 956 17.83 -25.83 -9.56
C LEU A 956 18.70 -27.08 -9.69
N ARG A 957 19.62 -27.13 -10.66
CA ARG A 957 20.57 -28.25 -10.79
C ARG A 957 21.52 -28.36 -9.60
N LEU A 958 22.01 -27.26 -9.04
CA LEU A 958 22.84 -27.30 -7.84
C LEU A 958 22.10 -27.95 -6.66
N ILE A 959 20.83 -27.56 -6.46
CA ILE A 959 19.97 -28.10 -5.39
C ILE A 959 19.67 -29.58 -5.65
N SER A 960 19.26 -29.93 -6.88
CA SER A 960 18.99 -31.30 -7.32
C SER A 960 20.18 -32.23 -7.11
N GLN A 961 21.38 -31.78 -7.50
CA GLN A 961 22.59 -32.57 -7.39
C GLN A 961 23.08 -32.71 -5.94
N ARG A 962 22.85 -31.72 -5.08
CA ARG A 962 23.12 -31.85 -3.64
C ARG A 962 22.15 -32.81 -2.95
N ALA A 963 20.86 -32.72 -3.28
CA ALA A 963 19.83 -33.60 -2.72
C ALA A 963 20.07 -35.08 -3.10
N SER A 964 20.44 -35.33 -4.36
CA SER A 964 20.81 -36.67 -4.85
C SER A 964 22.20 -37.15 -4.41
N GLY A 965 22.97 -36.32 -3.71
CA GLY A 965 24.33 -36.63 -3.29
C GLY A 965 25.37 -36.65 -4.41
N LYS A 966 25.01 -36.26 -5.65
CA LYS A 966 25.94 -36.08 -6.78
C LYS A 966 26.95 -34.97 -6.50
N LEU A 967 26.52 -33.91 -5.80
CA LEU A 967 27.39 -32.90 -5.22
C LEU A 967 27.41 -33.04 -3.70
N ALA A 968 28.60 -32.83 -3.13
CA ALA A 968 28.79 -32.75 -1.70
C ALA A 968 28.11 -31.51 -1.13
N THR A 969 27.50 -31.66 0.05
CA THR A 969 27.21 -30.50 0.89
C THR A 969 28.52 -29.90 1.39
N ALA A 970 28.51 -28.60 1.74
CA ALA A 970 29.67 -27.95 2.33
C ALA A 970 30.20 -28.73 3.55
N ALA A 971 29.30 -29.22 4.40
CA ALA A 971 29.68 -30.03 5.55
C ALA A 971 30.36 -31.36 5.17
N ARG A 972 29.94 -32.03 4.09
CA ARG A 972 30.62 -33.24 3.61
C ARG A 972 31.99 -32.91 3.03
N TRP A 973 32.08 -31.84 2.24
CA TRP A 973 33.35 -31.40 1.65
C TRP A 973 34.37 -30.98 2.72
N ILE A 974 33.95 -30.21 3.75
CA ILE A 974 34.79 -29.86 4.90
C ILE A 974 35.28 -31.11 5.62
N ARG A 975 34.40 -32.10 5.84
CA ARG A 975 34.81 -33.37 6.45
C ARG A 975 35.79 -34.15 5.58
N ASP A 976 35.59 -34.17 4.27
CA ASP A 976 36.51 -34.83 3.33
C ASP A 976 37.88 -34.13 3.34
N LEU A 977 37.91 -32.80 3.39
CA LEU A 977 39.14 -32.01 3.48
C LEU A 977 39.88 -32.28 4.79
N VAL A 978 39.18 -32.29 5.93
CA VAL A 978 39.76 -32.60 7.25
C VAL A 978 40.24 -34.05 7.30
N ASP A 979 39.44 -35.02 6.82
CA ASP A 979 39.78 -36.44 6.84
C ASP A 979 40.98 -36.78 5.96
N ALA A 980 41.14 -36.07 4.84
CA ALA A 980 42.28 -36.18 3.94
C ALA A 980 43.51 -35.34 4.37
N HIS A 981 43.38 -34.49 5.38
CA HIS A 981 44.44 -33.58 5.78
C HIS A 981 45.60 -34.35 6.43
N PRO A 982 46.88 -34.17 6.01
CA PRO A 982 48.02 -34.94 6.53
C PRO A 982 48.20 -34.86 8.05
N SER A 983 47.88 -33.71 8.64
CA SER A 983 47.95 -33.47 10.10
C SER A 983 46.78 -34.05 10.90
N TYR A 984 45.74 -34.58 10.26
CA TYR A 984 44.59 -35.15 10.96
C TYR A 984 44.91 -36.52 11.51
N LYS A 985 44.68 -36.71 12.82
CA LYS A 985 45.03 -37.94 13.54
C LYS A 985 43.86 -38.93 13.66
N HIS A 986 42.76 -38.65 12.96
CA HIS A 986 41.49 -39.38 13.07
C HIS A 986 40.97 -39.49 14.52
N ASP A 987 41.28 -38.51 15.36
CA ASP A 987 40.88 -38.38 16.76
C ASP A 987 39.73 -37.38 16.95
N SER A 988 39.12 -36.91 15.85
CA SER A 988 38.10 -35.84 15.83
C SER A 988 38.60 -34.47 16.30
N VAL A 989 39.92 -34.28 16.45
CA VAL A 989 40.52 -33.00 16.82
C VAL A 989 41.00 -32.26 15.57
N ILE A 990 40.54 -31.02 15.41
CA ILE A 990 40.99 -30.12 14.34
C ILE A 990 42.10 -29.23 14.92
N GLY A 991 43.35 -29.51 14.55
CA GLY A 991 44.51 -28.71 14.95
C GLY A 991 44.67 -27.44 14.10
N GLU A 992 45.56 -26.54 14.55
CA GLU A 992 45.77 -25.22 13.94
C GLU A 992 46.15 -25.29 12.44
N ASP A 993 46.97 -26.27 12.03
CA ASP A 993 47.33 -26.46 10.63
C ASP A 993 46.11 -26.80 9.76
N ILE A 994 45.26 -27.72 10.23
CA ILE A 994 44.03 -28.14 9.53
C ILE A 994 43.06 -26.95 9.42
N GLN A 995 42.93 -26.17 10.50
CA GLN A 995 42.08 -24.99 10.52
C GLN A 995 42.59 -23.93 9.55
N LYS A 996 43.90 -23.67 9.51
CA LYS A 996 44.51 -22.71 8.60
C LYS A 996 44.26 -23.07 7.13
N ASP A 997 44.50 -24.32 6.75
CA ASP A 997 44.35 -24.77 5.37
C ASP A 997 42.88 -24.85 4.94
N LEU A 998 41.98 -25.24 5.86
CA LEU A 998 40.53 -25.19 5.62
C LEU A 998 40.04 -23.75 5.37
N ILE A 999 40.43 -22.80 6.22
CA ILE A 999 40.03 -21.39 6.07
C ILE A 999 40.66 -20.80 4.80
N GLY A 1000 41.92 -21.14 4.50
CA GLY A 1000 42.57 -20.75 3.25
C GLY A 1000 41.82 -21.23 2.01
N ALA A 1001 41.35 -22.48 2.01
CA ALA A 1001 40.54 -23.02 0.91
C ALA A 1001 39.20 -22.28 0.76
N VAL A 1002 38.53 -21.93 1.85
CA VAL A 1002 37.27 -21.15 1.82
C VAL A 1002 37.51 -19.74 1.27
N ILE A 1003 38.56 -19.05 1.73
CA ILE A 1003 38.94 -17.72 1.23
C ILE A 1003 39.24 -17.77 -0.27
N ALA A 1004 40.04 -18.75 -0.71
CA ALA A 1004 40.40 -18.90 -2.12
C ALA A 1004 39.18 -19.10 -3.03
N VAL A 1005 38.18 -19.88 -2.57
CA VAL A 1005 36.91 -20.05 -3.31
C VAL A 1005 36.12 -18.73 -3.38
N GLY A 1006 36.00 -18.01 -2.26
CA GLY A 1006 35.30 -16.72 -2.20
C GLY A 1006 35.95 -15.63 -3.06
N GLU A 1007 37.28 -15.50 -3.00
CA GLU A 1007 38.03 -14.55 -3.84
C GLU A 1007 37.87 -14.87 -5.33
N ARG A 1008 37.86 -16.16 -5.69
CA ARG A 1008 37.66 -16.58 -7.08
C ARG A 1008 36.26 -16.26 -7.58
N GLU A 1009 35.23 -16.44 -6.75
CA GLU A 1009 33.85 -16.08 -7.07
C GLU A 1009 33.69 -14.57 -7.29
N LEU A 1010 34.27 -13.73 -6.42
CA LEU A 1010 34.25 -12.27 -6.54
C LEU A 1010 34.96 -11.76 -7.81
N SER A 1011 36.03 -12.44 -8.23
CA SER A 1011 36.81 -12.06 -9.42
C SER A 1011 36.12 -12.38 -10.75
N GLY A 1012 35.10 -13.23 -10.76
CA GLY A 1012 34.41 -13.68 -11.98
C GLY A 1012 35.24 -14.59 -12.91
N GLN A 1013 36.47 -14.99 -12.53
CA GLN A 1013 37.42 -15.74 -13.39
C GLN A 1013 37.12 -17.25 -13.52
N GLY A 1014 36.02 -17.73 -12.92
CA GLY A 1014 35.69 -19.16 -12.86
C GLY A 1014 36.64 -19.98 -11.96
N PHE A 1015 36.25 -21.21 -11.58
CA PHE A 1015 36.98 -22.01 -10.58
C PHE A 1015 38.12 -22.88 -11.15
N ALA A 1016 38.38 -22.80 -12.46
CA ALA A 1016 39.43 -23.58 -13.10
C ALA A 1016 40.82 -23.17 -12.59
N GLY A 1017 41.63 -24.17 -12.22
CA GLY A 1017 43.01 -23.98 -11.75
C GLY A 1017 43.15 -23.55 -10.29
N LEU A 1018 42.06 -23.47 -9.52
CA LEU A 1018 42.12 -23.22 -8.09
C LEU A 1018 42.63 -24.46 -7.35
N ASP A 1019 43.71 -24.32 -6.58
CA ASP A 1019 44.34 -25.42 -5.83
C ASP A 1019 43.57 -25.71 -4.52
N VAL A 1020 42.32 -26.16 -4.69
CA VAL A 1020 41.42 -26.54 -3.60
C VAL A 1020 40.96 -27.98 -3.80
N PRO A 1021 41.30 -28.90 -2.88
CA PRO A 1021 40.96 -30.32 -3.01
C PRO A 1021 39.45 -30.56 -3.22
N ASP A 1022 39.13 -31.42 -4.19
CA ASP A 1022 37.77 -31.88 -4.49
C ASP A 1022 36.72 -30.76 -4.70
N LEU A 1023 37.13 -29.56 -5.12
CA LEU A 1023 36.23 -28.42 -5.34
C LEU A 1023 35.11 -28.72 -6.35
N ASN A 1024 35.40 -29.51 -7.38
CA ASN A 1024 34.40 -29.98 -8.36
C ASN A 1024 33.29 -30.80 -7.71
N ARG A 1025 33.56 -31.47 -6.59
CA ARG A 1025 32.57 -32.24 -5.83
C ARG A 1025 31.66 -31.32 -5.01
N LEU A 1026 32.09 -30.11 -4.68
CA LEU A 1026 31.30 -29.10 -3.97
C LEU A 1026 30.46 -28.22 -4.92
N LEU A 1027 31.06 -27.80 -6.04
CA LEU A 1027 30.50 -26.78 -6.93
C LEU A 1027 30.06 -27.30 -8.31
N GLY A 1028 30.44 -28.51 -8.69
CA GLY A 1028 30.20 -29.06 -10.04
C GLY A 1028 30.91 -28.28 -11.14
N SER A 1029 30.59 -28.57 -12.41
CA SER A 1029 31.11 -27.85 -13.58
C SER A 1029 30.32 -26.58 -13.92
N PHE A 1030 29.70 -25.95 -12.92
CA PHE A 1030 28.80 -24.82 -13.11
C PHE A 1030 29.63 -23.52 -13.20
N ARG A 1031 29.46 -22.78 -14.30
CA ARG A 1031 30.22 -21.58 -14.76
C ARG A 1031 31.41 -21.83 -15.70
N GLY A 1032 31.20 -22.59 -16.76
CA GLY A 1032 31.74 -22.26 -18.09
C GLY A 1032 30.63 -21.59 -18.89
N GLY A 1033 30.83 -20.35 -19.35
CA GLY A 1033 29.76 -19.46 -19.82
C GLY A 1033 28.92 -20.00 -20.99
N CYS A 1034 27.63 -19.68 -20.96
CA CYS A 1034 26.79 -19.65 -22.16
C CYS A 1034 27.24 -18.46 -23.03
N GLY A 1035 28.32 -18.66 -23.80
CA GLY A 1035 28.84 -17.66 -24.71
C GLY A 1035 30.21 -18.06 -25.26
N GLY A 1036 30.22 -18.74 -26.40
CA GLY A 1036 31.44 -19.06 -27.16
C GLY A 1036 31.23 -20.26 -28.07
N GLY A 1037 30.96 -20.00 -29.34
CA GLY A 1037 30.66 -21.01 -30.33
C GLY A 1037 31.85 -21.87 -30.76
N ASP A 1038 31.52 -23.06 -31.25
CA ASP A 1038 32.26 -23.77 -32.30
C ASP A 1038 31.31 -24.77 -33.01
N GLY A 1039 31.13 -24.61 -34.33
CA GLY A 1039 30.58 -25.62 -35.26
C GLY A 1039 29.05 -25.61 -35.48
N ILE A 1040 28.50 -24.77 -36.38
CA ILE A 1040 28.30 -24.97 -37.83
C ILE A 1040 27.21 -26.00 -38.22
N ASN A 1041 26.19 -25.50 -38.93
CA ASN A 1041 25.29 -26.13 -39.92
C ASN A 1041 24.65 -27.49 -39.57
N GLN A 1042 23.35 -27.46 -39.23
CA GLN A 1042 22.26 -28.02 -40.05
C GLN A 1042 20.89 -27.65 -39.48
#